data_AF-A0A182FV39-F1
#
_entry.id   AF-A0A182FV39-F1
#
_cell.length_a   1.000
_cell.length_b   1.000
_cell.length_c   1.000
_cell.angle_alpha   90.00
_cell.angle_beta   90.00
_cell.angle_gamma   90.00
#
_symmetry.space_group_name_H-M   'P 1'
#
loop_
_entity.id
_entity.type
_entity.pdbx_description
1 polymer ?
#
loop_
_entity_poly.entity_id
_entity_poly.type
_entity_poly.pdbx_seq_one_letter_code
_entity_poly.pdbx_strand_id
1 'polypeptide(L)'
;MKVFIVFAALLAIVLCENTEQEANKKDKRGIVELNNGYEDYYYGNDYQHAQVTNHVTVTKKVAVPYPVAVEKQVPVAVKVPVPVHVEKQVPVVVEKKVPVYIEKKVPVHVDRPYPVPVKVPVKVPVYHKQVVEVPKPYPVTVEKAVPVYVKQPHYVQKTVETPVYVHESSAYGSPVSYEHKSLPTANHSVFEPRMAHFHSQNYDDDYLDVTVREEIQYQRSTIDSDSYVVAVVEFRPEQMTIPIEERTRIHLNEYSELIRSATAQAADIIVFPELTLNSLSDPVFVPEPSQHVIPCDDHGTILVTLSCLAREVQKYLVINLSEQFFVQHRAETVRYNTDVVFDRNGMVIARYRKYNLFKEPGTSITDAPELVTFDTDFGVRFGVFTCFDILFAAPTLQLVQQGLRDFVFPAFWTSEPPFLASTQIFESWAYAIDANLIVSGTNYALSGATGTGVFNGRNGALLAHFTGTPTRQLHTVTVPKKRISQHLYPRGAIPAVLNNQRPEPHRIPGAELERVVMGRDFLEQFTTMQLNPEWAEDTIEQIMCHGFFCCEFSISTRIKEPYPLTHYYRMTVFDGDRTFQGFADAHVSICGVIACRNESIASCGRLLLEASPYMEFTDITISGRFIANGTLAMPNTLDMAMYSLDADQYQFTSDVNYTDNYQTVTMKLNSPANHLQTFGIYAFNHKNFEFFNPIKLPAENPPSEDEHGNDDGAASLVDRPTNIILLLGAVLVSVLVRPSEILIF
;
A
#
# COMPACT_ATOMS: atom_id res chain seq x y z
N MET A 1 24.76 -8.48 -63.28
CA MET A 1 25.12 -9.79 -63.86
C MET A 1 24.02 -10.77 -63.49
N LYS A 2 23.32 -11.34 -64.48
CA LYS A 2 21.94 -11.88 -64.36
C LYS A 2 20.92 -10.82 -63.89
N VAL A 3 19.70 -10.91 -64.45
CA VAL A 3 18.70 -9.83 -64.55
C VAL A 3 17.30 -10.46 -64.54
N PHE A 4 16.30 -9.69 -64.12
CA PHE A 4 14.87 -10.06 -64.01
C PHE A 4 14.11 -9.95 -65.36
N ILE A 5 12.86 -10.42 -65.40
CA ILE A 5 11.80 -10.16 -66.41
C ILE A 5 11.93 -10.87 -67.78
N VAL A 6 10.79 -11.38 -68.29
CA VAL A 6 10.24 -11.14 -69.66
C VAL A 6 8.87 -11.86 -69.85
N PHE A 7 7.78 -11.06 -69.99
CA PHE A 7 6.52 -11.26 -70.77
C PHE A 7 5.71 -12.60 -70.68
N ALA A 8 4.44 -12.74 -71.11
CA ALA A 8 3.39 -11.88 -71.72
C ALA A 8 2.02 -12.27 -71.07
N ALA A 9 0.90 -11.54 -71.06
CA ALA A 9 0.32 -10.42 -71.84
C ALA A 9 -0.67 -10.77 -72.99
N LEU A 10 -1.98 -10.61 -72.66
CA LEU A 10 -3.11 -10.15 -73.51
C LEU A 10 -3.81 -11.07 -74.56
N LEU A 11 -5.01 -10.57 -74.96
CA LEU A 11 -6.05 -11.07 -75.90
C LEU A 11 -7.10 -12.07 -75.33
N ALA A 12 -8.40 -12.00 -75.69
CA ALA A 12 -9.17 -10.97 -76.43
C ALA A 12 -10.71 -11.20 -76.36
N ILE A 13 -11.50 -10.09 -76.32
CA ILE A 13 -12.79 -9.79 -77.02
C ILE A 13 -13.95 -10.83 -76.89
N VAL A 14 -15.20 -10.50 -76.55
CA VAL A 14 -16.30 -9.93 -77.39
C VAL A 14 -17.45 -9.37 -76.51
N LEU A 15 -17.94 -8.18 -76.89
CA LEU A 15 -19.32 -7.61 -76.92
C LEU A 15 -20.51 -8.46 -76.37
N CYS A 16 -21.61 -7.92 -75.82
CA CYS A 16 -22.07 -6.54 -75.54
C CYS A 16 -23.15 -6.61 -74.39
N GLU A 17 -24.12 -5.72 -74.10
CA GLU A 17 -24.73 -4.52 -74.74
C GLU A 17 -25.30 -3.57 -73.63
N ASN A 18 -26.27 -2.69 -73.92
CA ASN A 18 -26.93 -1.76 -72.98
C ASN A 18 -28.47 -1.91 -72.98
N THR A 19 -29.16 -1.53 -71.87
CA THR A 19 -30.24 -0.50 -71.84
C THR A 19 -30.76 -0.14 -70.42
N GLU A 20 -30.98 1.17 -70.19
CA GLU A 20 -32.12 1.86 -69.49
C GLU A 20 -32.65 1.37 -68.11
N GLN A 21 -32.64 2.19 -67.03
CA GLN A 21 -33.62 3.25 -66.61
C GLN A 21 -34.94 2.70 -65.98
N GLU A 22 -35.62 3.31 -64.97
CA GLU A 22 -35.37 4.48 -64.10
C GLU A 22 -36.30 4.45 -62.84
N ALA A 23 -35.92 5.11 -61.72
CA ALA A 23 -36.84 5.66 -60.67
C ALA A 23 -37.74 4.64 -59.86
N ASN A 24 -38.48 4.88 -58.75
CA ASN A 24 -38.83 5.95 -57.77
C ASN A 24 -39.57 5.24 -56.57
N LYS A 25 -39.84 5.70 -55.32
CA LYS A 25 -39.46 6.81 -54.41
C LYS A 25 -40.09 6.57 -52.99
N LYS A 26 -39.56 7.20 -51.90
CA LYS A 26 -40.20 7.57 -50.60
C LYS A 26 -40.49 6.48 -49.51
N ASP A 27 -40.03 6.70 -48.26
CA ASP A 27 -40.76 7.13 -47.00
C ASP A 27 -41.53 6.01 -46.27
N LYS A 28 -41.68 5.90 -44.93
CA LYS A 28 -41.23 6.67 -43.73
C LYS A 28 -41.41 5.81 -42.44
N ARG A 29 -40.78 6.22 -41.32
CA ARG A 29 -41.10 6.10 -39.84
C ARG A 29 -42.04 4.97 -39.36
N GLY A 30 -41.85 4.33 -38.19
CA GLY A 30 -40.90 4.55 -37.07
C GLY A 30 -41.24 3.63 -35.87
N ILE A 31 -40.48 3.69 -34.78
CA ILE A 31 -40.58 2.79 -33.61
C ILE A 31 -41.13 3.53 -32.37
N VAL A 32 -41.94 2.85 -31.55
CA VAL A 32 -42.28 3.24 -30.16
C VAL A 32 -42.21 2.02 -29.24
N GLU A 33 -41.82 2.30 -28.00
CA GLU A 33 -41.58 1.49 -26.80
C GLU A 33 -42.61 0.39 -26.43
N LEU A 34 -42.16 -0.55 -25.60
CA LEU A 34 -43.00 -1.33 -24.67
C LEU A 34 -42.32 -1.39 -23.29
N ASN A 35 -43.12 -1.47 -22.23
CA ASN A 35 -42.70 -1.42 -20.82
C ASN A 35 -43.69 -2.23 -19.93
N ASN A 36 -43.28 -2.60 -18.71
CA ASN A 36 -44.04 -3.38 -17.69
C ASN A 36 -44.37 -4.85 -18.07
N GLY A 37 -44.65 -5.78 -17.15
CA GLY A 37 -44.65 -5.76 -15.67
C GLY A 37 -45.68 -6.75 -15.05
N TYR A 38 -45.53 -7.10 -13.76
CA TYR A 38 -46.39 -8.02 -12.94
C TYR A 38 -46.30 -9.53 -13.31
N GLU A 39 -46.25 -10.53 -12.40
CA GLU A 39 -47.04 -10.87 -11.19
C GLU A 39 -48.48 -11.38 -11.54
N ASP A 40 -49.13 -12.35 -10.87
CA ASP A 40 -48.81 -13.00 -9.59
C ASP A 40 -49.34 -14.46 -9.40
N TYR A 41 -48.80 -15.10 -8.35
CA TYR A 41 -49.08 -16.31 -7.54
C TYR A 41 -50.42 -17.13 -7.49
N TYR A 42 -50.32 -18.25 -6.73
CA TYR A 42 -51.31 -18.97 -5.86
C TYR A 42 -52.02 -20.29 -6.30
N TYR A 43 -51.59 -21.39 -5.64
CA TYR A 43 -52.20 -22.69 -5.27
C TYR A 43 -53.57 -23.18 -5.81
N GLY A 44 -53.60 -24.47 -6.20
CA GLY A 44 -54.04 -25.51 -5.24
C GLY A 44 -55.24 -26.41 -5.57
N ASN A 45 -55.01 -27.74 -5.65
CA ASN A 45 -55.71 -28.77 -4.86
C ASN A 45 -55.12 -30.18 -5.12
N ASP A 46 -55.31 -31.10 -4.18
CA ASP A 46 -54.76 -32.46 -4.17
C ASP A 46 -55.86 -33.51 -3.95
N TYR A 47 -55.82 -34.64 -4.66
CA TYR A 47 -56.68 -35.80 -4.42
C TYR A 47 -56.02 -37.12 -4.84
N GLN A 48 -56.13 -38.11 -3.94
CA GLN A 48 -55.63 -39.48 -4.05
C GLN A 48 -56.34 -40.25 -5.19
N HIS A 49 -55.74 -41.25 -5.87
CA HIS A 49 -55.39 -42.55 -5.28
C HIS A 49 -54.59 -43.47 -6.22
N ALA A 50 -53.91 -44.45 -5.59
CA ALA A 50 -53.70 -45.85 -6.02
C ALA A 50 -53.08 -46.16 -7.40
N GLN A 51 -51.94 -46.87 -7.35
CA GLN A 51 -51.19 -47.41 -8.48
C GLN A 51 -51.95 -48.49 -9.26
N VAL A 52 -51.77 -48.52 -10.59
CA VAL A 52 -51.65 -49.76 -11.37
C VAL A 52 -50.47 -49.61 -12.34
N THR A 53 -49.47 -50.48 -12.22
CA THR A 53 -48.28 -50.49 -13.08
C THR A 53 -48.56 -51.13 -14.43
N ASN A 54 -48.35 -50.40 -15.53
CA ASN A 54 -48.25 -50.96 -16.87
C ASN A 54 -46.86 -50.64 -17.46
N HIS A 55 -46.17 -51.67 -17.95
CA HIS A 55 -44.85 -51.50 -18.58
C HIS A 55 -44.98 -50.82 -19.95
N VAL A 56 -44.28 -49.70 -20.14
CA VAL A 56 -44.17 -49.02 -21.44
C VAL A 56 -42.73 -49.10 -21.93
N THR A 57 -42.51 -49.73 -23.08
CA THR A 57 -41.17 -49.87 -23.69
C THR A 57 -40.71 -48.54 -24.29
N VAL A 58 -39.82 -47.83 -23.62
CA VAL A 58 -39.27 -46.55 -24.09
C VAL A 58 -38.15 -46.79 -25.12
N THR A 59 -38.50 -46.70 -26.40
CA THR A 59 -37.55 -46.85 -27.52
C THR A 59 -36.62 -45.63 -27.63
N LYS A 60 -35.42 -45.73 -27.05
CA LYS A 60 -34.38 -44.68 -27.05
C LYS A 60 -33.85 -44.38 -28.46
N LYS A 61 -34.53 -43.50 -29.20
CA LYS A 61 -34.01 -42.91 -30.45
C LYS A 61 -32.94 -41.87 -30.11
N VAL A 62 -31.67 -42.21 -30.36
CA VAL A 62 -30.56 -41.25 -30.28
C VAL A 62 -30.58 -40.37 -31.52
N ALA A 63 -30.60 -39.05 -31.34
CA ALA A 63 -30.45 -38.10 -32.44
C ALA A 63 -28.97 -38.00 -32.84
N VAL A 64 -28.68 -38.23 -34.13
CA VAL A 64 -27.35 -38.00 -34.71
C VAL A 64 -27.29 -36.54 -35.19
N PRO A 65 -26.31 -35.72 -34.77
CA PRO A 65 -26.18 -34.35 -35.25
C PRO A 65 -25.77 -34.34 -36.72
N TYR A 66 -26.52 -33.61 -37.55
CA TYR A 66 -26.18 -33.31 -38.93
C TYR A 66 -25.54 -31.90 -39.01
N PRO A 67 -24.60 -31.66 -39.94
CA PRO A 67 -23.96 -30.36 -40.06
C PRO A 67 -24.94 -29.32 -40.62
N VAL A 68 -25.13 -28.23 -39.87
CA VAL A 68 -25.81 -27.01 -40.35
C VAL A 68 -24.75 -26.07 -40.92
N ALA A 69 -24.92 -25.63 -42.17
CA ALA A 69 -24.04 -24.64 -42.78
C ALA A 69 -24.35 -23.25 -42.18
N VAL A 70 -23.39 -22.67 -41.46
CA VAL A 70 -23.47 -21.30 -40.93
C VAL A 70 -22.84 -20.34 -41.93
N GLU A 71 -23.65 -19.50 -42.58
CA GLU A 71 -23.15 -18.45 -43.45
C GLU A 71 -22.46 -17.35 -42.65
N LYS A 72 -21.14 -17.44 -42.56
CA LYS A 72 -20.31 -16.41 -41.92
C LYS A 72 -20.18 -15.20 -42.84
N GLN A 73 -21.00 -14.18 -42.65
CA GLN A 73 -20.81 -12.90 -43.32
C GLN A 73 -19.47 -12.28 -42.89
N VAL A 74 -18.59 -12.04 -43.86
CA VAL A 74 -17.29 -11.39 -43.65
C VAL A 74 -17.45 -9.90 -43.95
N PRO A 75 -17.12 -8.98 -43.03
CA PRO A 75 -17.21 -7.55 -43.30
C PRO A 75 -16.22 -7.15 -44.41
N VAL A 76 -16.75 -6.61 -45.51
CA VAL A 76 -15.94 -6.11 -46.63
C VAL A 76 -15.31 -4.78 -46.23
N ALA A 77 -13.98 -4.69 -46.30
CA ALA A 77 -13.25 -3.48 -45.96
C ALA A 77 -13.54 -2.35 -46.98
N VAL A 78 -14.18 -1.28 -46.51
CA VAL A 78 -14.36 -0.04 -47.30
C VAL A 78 -13.01 0.64 -47.47
N LYS A 79 -12.61 0.90 -48.72
CA LYS A 79 -11.37 1.64 -49.02
C LYS A 79 -11.54 3.12 -48.70
N VAL A 80 -11.07 3.54 -47.53
CA VAL A 80 -10.82 4.96 -47.23
C VAL A 80 -9.72 5.47 -48.18
N PRO A 81 -9.88 6.64 -48.84
CA PRO A 81 -8.84 7.20 -49.69
C PRO A 81 -7.59 7.56 -48.87
N VAL A 82 -6.43 7.09 -49.34
CA VAL A 82 -5.14 7.28 -48.65
C VAL A 82 -4.70 8.76 -48.76
N PRO A 83 -4.29 9.42 -47.66
CA PRO A 83 -3.72 10.76 -47.74
C PRO A 83 -2.38 10.73 -48.51
N VAL A 84 -2.24 11.61 -49.49
CA VAL A 84 -1.06 11.68 -50.35
C VAL A 84 0.20 11.93 -49.53
N HIS A 85 1.21 11.08 -49.68
CA HIS A 85 2.53 11.31 -49.10
C HIS A 85 3.18 12.53 -49.75
N VAL A 86 3.44 13.57 -48.95
CA VAL A 86 4.46 14.57 -49.25
C VAL A 86 5.81 13.96 -48.85
N GLU A 87 6.76 13.88 -49.79
CA GLU A 87 8.12 13.42 -49.50
C GLU A 87 8.84 14.40 -48.57
N LYS A 88 8.77 14.16 -47.27
CA LYS A 88 9.55 14.88 -46.27
C LYS A 88 11.00 14.39 -46.36
N GLN A 89 11.89 15.20 -46.93
CA GLN A 89 13.29 14.84 -47.10
C GLN A 89 13.92 14.40 -45.77
N VAL A 90 14.40 13.17 -45.72
CA VAL A 90 15.06 12.61 -44.53
C VAL A 90 16.45 13.25 -44.40
N PRO A 91 16.82 13.84 -43.24
CA PRO A 91 18.17 14.34 -43.04
C PRO A 91 19.17 13.18 -43.11
N VAL A 92 20.19 13.30 -43.97
CA VAL A 92 21.20 12.26 -44.18
C VAL A 92 21.94 12.00 -42.86
N VAL A 93 21.89 10.75 -42.39
CA VAL A 93 22.65 10.32 -41.22
C VAL A 93 24.14 10.30 -41.58
N VAL A 94 24.86 11.34 -41.15
CA VAL A 94 26.32 11.38 -41.24
C VAL A 94 26.89 10.49 -40.14
N GLU A 95 27.50 9.36 -40.52
CA GLU A 95 28.23 8.48 -39.59
C GLU A 95 29.41 9.19 -38.95
N LYS A 96 29.16 9.85 -37.81
CA LYS A 96 30.18 10.53 -37.03
C LYS A 96 31.00 9.48 -36.27
N LYS A 97 32.06 8.97 -36.91
CA LYS A 97 32.97 7.97 -36.32
C LYS A 97 33.47 8.42 -34.95
N VAL A 98 32.98 7.77 -33.90
CA VAL A 98 33.42 7.99 -32.52
C VAL A 98 34.87 7.47 -32.41
N PRO A 99 35.83 8.26 -31.88
CA PRO A 99 37.17 7.75 -31.64
C PRO A 99 37.13 6.70 -30.53
N VAL A 100 37.49 5.46 -30.87
CA VAL A 100 37.65 4.39 -29.88
C VAL A 100 38.91 4.67 -29.07
N TYR A 101 38.74 4.99 -27.79
CA TYR A 101 39.84 5.18 -26.86
C TYR A 101 40.45 3.82 -26.49
N ILE A 102 41.54 3.46 -27.18
CA ILE A 102 42.35 2.30 -26.83
C ILE A 102 43.22 2.68 -25.62
N GLU A 103 43.02 2.00 -24.49
CA GLU A 103 43.87 2.17 -23.29
C GLU A 103 45.30 1.68 -23.53
N LYS A 104 46.13 2.56 -24.08
CA LYS A 104 47.55 2.30 -24.28
C LYS A 104 48.28 2.44 -22.94
N LYS A 105 48.45 1.32 -22.24
CA LYS A 105 49.21 1.27 -20.96
C LYS A 105 50.58 1.91 -21.11
N VAL A 106 50.74 3.11 -20.52
CA VAL A 106 52.02 3.83 -20.47
C VAL A 106 52.81 3.32 -19.26
N PRO A 107 54.10 2.99 -19.39
CA PRO A 107 54.91 2.65 -18.22
C PRO A 107 55.05 3.87 -17.30
N VAL A 108 54.67 3.71 -16.04
CA VAL A 108 54.74 4.79 -15.04
C VAL A 108 56.22 5.06 -14.70
N HIS A 109 56.72 6.23 -15.10
CA HIS A 109 57.99 6.73 -14.61
C HIS A 109 57.82 7.28 -13.20
N VAL A 110 58.60 6.79 -12.25
CA VAL A 110 58.64 7.32 -10.88
C VAL A 110 59.60 8.50 -10.84
N ASP A 111 59.06 9.71 -10.88
CA ASP A 111 59.86 10.93 -10.73
C ASP A 111 60.37 11.12 -9.30
N ARG A 112 61.60 11.60 -9.19
CA ARG A 112 62.23 11.92 -7.90
C ARG A 112 61.74 13.29 -7.40
N PRO A 113 61.58 13.50 -6.08
CA PRO A 113 61.16 14.78 -5.55
C PRO A 113 62.21 15.88 -5.81
N TYR A 114 61.76 16.99 -6.39
CA TYR A 114 62.51 18.24 -6.50
C TYR A 114 61.80 19.36 -5.70
N PRO A 115 62.54 20.37 -5.19
CA PRO A 115 62.03 21.28 -4.16
C PRO A 115 61.06 22.34 -4.72
N VAL A 116 60.11 22.74 -3.87
CA VAL A 116 59.02 23.67 -4.19
C VAL A 116 59.48 25.13 -4.23
N PRO A 117 59.25 25.87 -5.33
CA PRO A 117 59.37 27.32 -5.33
C PRO A 117 58.10 27.98 -4.75
N VAL A 118 58.23 28.62 -3.58
CA VAL A 118 57.14 29.33 -2.92
C VAL A 118 56.66 30.51 -3.78
N LYS A 119 55.35 30.54 -4.10
CA LYS A 119 54.74 31.71 -4.77
C LYS A 119 54.29 32.74 -3.74
N VAL A 120 54.66 34.00 -3.99
CA VAL A 120 54.27 35.17 -3.19
C VAL A 120 52.74 35.35 -3.25
N PRO A 121 52.04 35.62 -2.13
CA PRO A 121 50.60 35.82 -2.12
C PRO A 121 50.19 37.08 -2.90
N VAL A 122 49.31 36.91 -3.90
CA VAL A 122 48.67 38.00 -4.61
C VAL A 122 47.60 38.63 -3.71
N LYS A 123 47.61 39.96 -3.58
CA LYS A 123 46.58 40.69 -2.82
C LYS A 123 45.24 40.65 -3.57
N VAL A 124 44.27 39.91 -3.05
CA VAL A 124 42.86 40.01 -3.44
C VAL A 124 42.30 41.34 -2.91
N PRO A 125 41.56 42.13 -3.71
CA PRO A 125 40.92 43.35 -3.21
C PRO A 125 39.80 43.01 -2.22
N VAL A 126 39.90 43.53 -1.00
CA VAL A 126 38.89 43.34 0.06
C VAL A 126 37.73 44.32 -0.17
N TYR A 127 36.56 43.79 -0.52
CA TYR A 127 35.33 44.58 -0.57
C TYR A 127 34.83 44.87 0.85
N HIS A 128 35.11 46.07 1.35
CA HIS A 128 34.50 46.57 2.58
C HIS A 128 32.99 46.78 2.36
N LYS A 129 32.16 45.86 2.88
CA LYS A 129 30.71 46.08 2.97
C LYS A 129 30.45 47.23 3.96
N GLN A 130 30.05 48.38 3.42
CA GLN A 130 29.63 49.52 4.21
C GLN A 130 28.27 49.21 4.84
N VAL A 131 28.24 48.97 6.15
CA VAL A 131 26.99 48.71 6.88
C VAL A 131 26.27 50.05 7.08
N VAL A 132 25.19 50.25 6.31
CA VAL A 132 24.24 51.32 6.55
C VAL A 132 23.21 50.83 7.57
N GLU A 133 23.22 51.39 8.77
CA GLU A 133 22.20 51.10 9.77
C GLU A 133 20.86 51.71 9.35
N VAL A 134 19.99 50.89 8.77
CA VAL A 134 18.58 51.24 8.59
C VAL A 134 17.94 51.24 9.98
N PRO A 135 17.31 52.35 10.44
CA PRO A 135 16.68 52.39 11.74
C PRO A 135 15.56 51.37 11.83
N LYS A 136 15.66 50.43 12.77
CA LYS A 136 14.66 49.39 12.98
C LYS A 136 13.33 50.04 13.41
N PRO A 137 12.18 49.68 12.81
CA PRO A 137 10.89 50.11 13.34
C PRO A 137 10.70 49.52 14.74
N TYR A 138 10.37 50.38 15.71
CA TYR A 138 10.00 49.94 17.04
C TYR A 138 8.61 49.31 17.02
N PRO A 139 8.35 48.25 17.82
CA PRO A 139 7.03 47.64 17.87
C PRO A 139 6.02 48.62 18.51
N VAL A 140 5.00 48.99 17.75
CA VAL A 140 3.80 49.64 18.29
C VAL A 140 2.83 48.54 18.70
N THR A 141 2.48 48.49 19.98
CA THR A 141 1.50 47.54 20.51
C THR A 141 0.10 47.89 20.01
N VAL A 142 -0.29 47.31 18.87
CA VAL A 142 -1.67 47.39 18.38
C VAL A 142 -2.47 46.29 19.07
N GLU A 143 -3.41 46.68 19.94
CA GLU A 143 -4.37 45.75 20.54
C GLU A 143 -5.32 45.20 19.46
N LYS A 144 -4.91 44.12 18.80
CA LYS A 144 -5.85 43.28 18.04
C LYS A 144 -6.80 42.61 19.02
N ALA A 145 -8.05 43.05 19.03
CA ALA A 145 -9.14 42.26 19.59
C ALA A 145 -9.13 40.88 18.92
N VAL A 146 -8.80 39.84 19.69
CA VAL A 146 -8.81 38.45 19.20
C VAL A 146 -10.27 38.03 19.04
N PRO A 147 -10.72 37.63 17.84
CA PRO A 147 -12.03 37.01 17.70
C PRO A 147 -12.02 35.68 18.44
N VAL A 148 -12.72 35.62 19.57
CA VAL A 148 -12.90 34.38 20.34
C VAL A 148 -13.67 33.41 19.46
N TYR A 149 -13.01 32.33 19.03
CA TYR A 149 -13.64 31.24 18.29
C TYR A 149 -14.62 30.50 19.21
N VAL A 150 -15.87 30.95 19.22
CA VAL A 150 -17.00 30.18 19.72
C VAL A 150 -17.13 28.97 18.80
N LYS A 151 -16.89 27.75 19.32
CA LYS A 151 -17.14 26.51 18.58
C LYS A 151 -18.59 26.51 18.09
N GLN A 152 -18.81 26.58 16.78
CA GLN A 152 -20.11 26.25 16.19
C GLN A 152 -20.14 24.72 15.92
N PRO A 153 -20.94 23.95 16.66
CA PRO A 153 -21.15 22.55 16.34
C PRO A 153 -21.94 22.41 15.04
N HIS A 154 -21.41 21.63 14.10
CA HIS A 154 -22.15 21.19 12.92
C HIS A 154 -22.97 19.94 13.28
N TYR A 155 -24.29 20.05 13.21
CA TYR A 155 -25.20 18.96 13.56
C TYR A 155 -25.68 18.20 12.31
N VAL A 156 -25.56 16.88 12.32
CA VAL A 156 -26.20 15.97 11.36
C VAL A 156 -26.89 14.86 12.15
N GLN A 157 -28.10 14.48 11.77
CA GLN A 157 -28.87 13.45 12.47
C GLN A 157 -28.71 12.08 11.78
N LYS A 158 -28.61 11.02 12.58
CA LYS A 158 -28.69 9.62 12.13
C LYS A 158 -29.47 8.82 13.17
N THR A 159 -30.47 8.07 12.72
CA THR A 159 -31.29 7.18 13.57
C THR A 159 -30.60 5.82 13.71
N VAL A 160 -30.68 5.22 14.90
CA VAL A 160 -30.34 3.82 15.17
C VAL A 160 -31.36 3.29 16.17
N GLU A 161 -31.94 2.13 15.89
CA GLU A 161 -32.92 1.47 16.77
C GLU A 161 -32.20 0.54 17.77
N THR A 162 -32.69 0.49 19.01
CA THR A 162 -32.14 -0.43 20.04
C THR A 162 -33.30 -1.05 20.85
N PRO A 163 -33.39 -2.38 20.99
CA PRO A 163 -34.50 -3.01 21.72
C PRO A 163 -34.26 -2.95 23.24
N VAL A 164 -35.24 -2.41 23.98
CA VAL A 164 -35.23 -2.40 25.45
C VAL A 164 -35.94 -3.64 26.00
N TYR A 165 -35.19 -4.51 26.69
CA TYR A 165 -35.78 -5.61 27.46
C TYR A 165 -36.27 -5.10 28.83
N VAL A 166 -37.59 -5.13 29.05
CA VAL A 166 -38.21 -4.83 30.35
C VAL A 166 -38.34 -6.12 31.16
N HIS A 167 -37.73 -6.15 32.35
CA HIS A 167 -37.97 -7.22 33.33
C HIS A 167 -39.27 -6.96 34.10
N GLU A 168 -40.28 -7.81 33.92
CA GLU A 168 -41.40 -7.87 34.86
C GLU A 168 -40.92 -8.43 36.22
N SER A 169 -41.15 -7.66 37.28
CA SER A 169 -40.99 -8.12 38.67
C SER A 169 -42.32 -8.01 39.41
N SER A 170 -42.95 -9.15 39.66
CA SER A 170 -44.24 -9.21 40.35
C SER A 170 -44.06 -9.06 41.86
N ALA A 171 -44.83 -8.17 42.47
CA ALA A 171 -44.71 -7.84 43.89
C ALA A 171 -45.56 -8.76 44.78
N TYR A 172 -44.92 -9.42 45.74
CA TYR A 172 -45.56 -9.95 46.95
C TYR A 172 -45.10 -9.11 48.15
N GLY A 173 -46.04 -8.51 48.87
CA GLY A 173 -45.76 -7.41 49.80
C GLY A 173 -45.66 -7.77 51.28
N SER A 174 -45.00 -6.89 52.05
CA SER A 174 -45.22 -6.67 53.48
C SER A 174 -44.76 -5.24 53.85
N PRO A 175 -45.26 -4.61 54.94
CA PRO A 175 -45.40 -3.15 54.98
C PRO A 175 -44.70 -2.44 56.17
N VAL A 176 -44.84 -1.09 56.21
CA VAL A 176 -44.46 -0.16 57.31
C VAL A 176 -42.94 0.16 57.34
N SER A 177 -42.44 1.39 57.52
CA SER A 177 -42.99 2.62 58.15
C SER A 177 -42.47 3.94 57.52
N TYR A 178 -43.22 5.04 57.77
CA TYR A 178 -42.86 6.48 57.97
C TYR A 178 -41.51 7.07 57.44
N GLU A 179 -41.43 8.33 56.99
CA GLU A 179 -42.05 9.54 57.58
C GLU A 179 -42.35 10.66 56.54
N HIS A 180 -43.28 11.57 56.86
CA HIS A 180 -43.71 12.69 56.00
C HIS A 180 -42.90 13.98 56.23
N LYS A 181 -42.73 14.81 55.17
CA LYS A 181 -42.62 16.28 55.31
C LYS A 181 -43.15 17.09 54.12
N SER A 182 -44.43 17.47 54.24
CA SER A 182 -45.08 18.73 53.79
C SER A 182 -44.67 19.43 52.49
N LEU A 183 -45.64 19.53 51.57
CA LEU A 183 -45.80 20.60 50.56
C LEU A 183 -46.11 21.98 51.21
N PRO A 184 -46.05 23.07 50.44
CA PRO A 184 -47.29 23.65 49.87
C PRO A 184 -47.19 23.83 48.34
N THR A 185 -48.20 23.67 47.48
CA THR A 185 -49.58 24.26 47.40
C THR A 185 -49.56 25.80 47.25
N ALA A 186 -50.40 26.46 46.43
CA ALA A 186 -51.54 26.06 45.59
C ALA A 186 -51.54 26.89 44.26
N ASN A 187 -52.49 26.82 43.30
CA ASN A 187 -53.90 27.25 43.42
C ASN A 187 -54.72 26.94 42.13
N HIS A 188 -56.00 26.55 42.30
CA HIS A 188 -57.24 26.99 41.57
C HIS A 188 -57.28 27.18 40.02
N SER A 189 -58.41 27.01 39.29
CA SER A 189 -59.73 26.33 39.40
C SER A 189 -60.52 26.66 38.09
N VAL A 190 -61.48 25.88 37.54
CA VAL A 190 -62.94 25.93 37.81
C VAL A 190 -63.71 24.93 36.91
N PHE A 191 -64.79 24.35 37.46
CA PHE A 191 -65.96 23.61 36.94
C PHE A 191 -66.35 23.55 35.43
N GLU A 192 -66.47 22.32 34.91
CA GLU A 192 -67.75 21.57 34.62
C GLU A 192 -68.70 22.01 33.44
N PRO A 193 -69.74 21.22 33.02
CA PRO A 193 -69.62 20.48 31.76
C PRO A 193 -70.78 20.63 30.74
N ARG A 194 -70.61 20.11 29.52
CA ARG A 194 -71.70 19.72 28.60
C ARG A 194 -71.37 18.46 27.79
N MET A 195 -72.38 17.60 27.58
CA MET A 195 -72.28 16.38 26.77
C MET A 195 -72.48 16.65 25.27
N ALA A 196 -71.76 15.91 24.41
CA ALA A 196 -72.21 15.56 23.06
C ALA A 196 -71.61 14.21 22.61
N HIS A 197 -72.48 13.35 22.10
CA HIS A 197 -72.32 11.98 21.58
C HIS A 197 -70.94 11.52 21.04
N PHE A 198 -70.50 10.37 21.57
CA PHE A 198 -70.11 9.16 20.84
C PHE A 198 -69.59 9.31 19.39
N HIS A 199 -68.28 9.07 19.23
CA HIS A 199 -67.80 8.11 18.23
C HIS A 199 -66.55 7.40 18.77
N SER A 200 -66.45 6.09 18.55
CA SER A 200 -65.30 5.29 18.96
C SER A 200 -64.21 5.34 17.89
N GLN A 201 -63.03 5.83 18.26
CA GLN A 201 -61.78 5.65 17.52
C GLN A 201 -60.70 5.23 18.50
N ASN A 202 -59.83 4.31 18.08
CA ASN A 202 -58.76 3.78 18.92
C ASN A 202 -57.71 4.87 19.17
N TYR A 203 -57.11 4.84 20.35
CA TYR A 203 -55.87 5.58 20.65
C TYR A 203 -54.71 4.59 20.56
N ASP A 204 -53.66 4.97 19.85
CA ASP A 204 -52.36 4.30 19.92
C ASP A 204 -51.57 4.89 21.12
N ASP A 205 -50.79 4.06 21.82
CA ASP A 205 -49.97 4.49 22.97
C ASP A 205 -48.69 5.18 22.50
N ASP A 206 -48.53 6.46 22.87
CA ASP A 206 -47.43 7.33 22.44
C ASP A 206 -46.17 7.10 23.32
N TYR A 207 -45.25 6.25 22.84
CA TYR A 207 -44.02 5.89 23.57
C TYR A 207 -42.98 7.02 23.53
N LEU A 208 -42.78 7.69 24.66
CA LEU A 208 -41.73 8.68 24.88
C LEU A 208 -40.34 8.02 24.93
N ASP A 209 -39.67 7.92 23.77
CA ASP A 209 -38.26 7.56 23.71
C ASP A 209 -37.37 8.66 24.32
N VAL A 210 -36.54 8.27 25.28
CA VAL A 210 -35.57 9.16 25.95
C VAL A 210 -34.16 8.77 25.50
N THR A 211 -33.84 9.08 24.24
CA THR A 211 -32.54 8.78 23.64
C THR A 211 -31.42 9.56 24.32
N VAL A 212 -30.65 8.90 25.18
CA VAL A 212 -29.43 9.46 25.77
C VAL A 212 -28.35 9.57 24.69
N ARG A 213 -27.96 10.81 24.34
CA ARG A 213 -26.97 11.09 23.31
C ARG A 213 -25.59 11.25 23.92
N GLU A 214 -24.68 10.34 23.59
CA GLU A 214 -23.25 10.47 23.94
C GLU A 214 -22.49 11.16 22.79
N GLU A 215 -22.09 12.42 22.98
CA GLU A 215 -21.37 13.18 21.96
C GLU A 215 -19.87 12.79 21.92
N ILE A 216 -19.52 11.85 21.04
CA ILE A 216 -18.11 11.50 20.77
C ILE A 216 -17.43 12.66 20.00
N GLN A 217 -16.84 13.61 20.75
CA GLN A 217 -16.02 14.68 20.16
C GLN A 217 -14.66 14.13 19.75
N TYR A 218 -14.50 13.80 18.46
CA TYR A 218 -13.20 13.44 17.89
C TYR A 218 -12.20 14.60 18.01
N GLN A 219 -11.17 14.41 18.84
CA GLN A 219 -10.10 15.38 19.04
C GLN A 219 -9.04 15.21 17.94
N ARG A 220 -8.77 16.28 17.18
CA ARG A 220 -7.65 16.34 16.22
C ARG A 220 -6.33 16.03 16.94
N SER A 221 -5.47 15.25 16.31
CA SER A 221 -4.14 14.96 16.84
C SER A 221 -3.28 16.21 16.93
N THR A 222 -2.45 16.30 17.96
CA THR A 222 -1.49 17.39 18.18
C THR A 222 -0.06 16.86 18.09
N ILE A 223 0.94 17.73 18.15
CA ILE A 223 2.36 17.33 18.24
C ILE A 223 2.58 16.35 19.40
N ASP A 224 2.01 16.64 20.58
CA ASP A 224 2.18 15.86 21.81
C ASP A 224 1.37 14.55 21.85
N SER A 225 0.46 14.29 20.90
CA SER A 225 -0.27 13.02 20.80
C SER A 225 0.68 11.85 20.49
N ASP A 226 0.49 10.69 21.12
CA ASP A 226 1.28 9.48 20.84
C ASP A 226 0.97 8.83 19.48
N SER A 227 -0.20 9.14 18.93
CA SER A 227 -0.72 8.62 17.67
C SER A 227 -1.28 9.74 16.79
N TYR A 228 -1.64 9.39 15.57
CA TYR A 228 -2.44 10.19 14.65
C TYR A 228 -3.46 9.31 13.94
N VAL A 229 -4.52 9.88 13.36
CA VAL A 229 -5.56 9.08 12.68
C VAL A 229 -5.42 9.24 11.17
N VAL A 230 -5.28 8.12 10.45
CA VAL A 230 -5.31 8.09 8.98
C VAL A 230 -6.66 7.57 8.49
N ALA A 231 -7.03 7.96 7.28
CA ALA A 231 -8.00 7.27 6.46
C ALA A 231 -7.33 6.82 5.16
N VAL A 232 -7.53 5.56 4.78
CA VAL A 232 -7.06 4.99 3.51
C VAL A 232 -8.23 4.47 2.70
N VAL A 233 -8.18 4.67 1.38
CA VAL A 233 -9.28 4.31 0.48
C VAL A 233 -8.91 3.11 -0.40
N GLU A 234 -9.79 2.12 -0.44
CA GLU A 234 -9.80 1.08 -1.48
C GLU A 234 -10.82 1.56 -2.55
N PHE A 235 -10.34 2.00 -3.73
CA PHE A 235 -11.18 2.68 -4.72
C PHE A 235 -11.27 1.94 -6.06
N ARG A 236 -12.50 1.61 -6.46
CA ARG A 236 -12.83 1.03 -7.76
C ARG A 236 -13.13 2.11 -8.81
N PRO A 237 -12.23 2.35 -9.79
CA PRO A 237 -12.51 3.27 -10.89
C PRO A 237 -13.55 2.68 -11.85
N GLU A 238 -14.20 3.55 -12.62
CA GLU A 238 -15.03 3.13 -13.75
C GLU A 238 -14.20 2.65 -14.94
N GLN A 239 -14.86 1.90 -15.83
CA GLN A 239 -14.23 1.34 -17.02
C GLN A 239 -13.70 2.44 -17.97
N MET A 240 -12.58 2.14 -18.64
CA MET A 240 -11.97 3.04 -19.64
C MET A 240 -12.86 3.31 -20.88
N THR A 241 -13.97 2.58 -21.02
CA THR A 241 -15.01 2.77 -22.04
C THR A 241 -15.89 4.00 -21.78
N ILE A 242 -15.97 4.50 -20.55
CA ILE A 242 -16.68 5.75 -20.22
C ILE A 242 -15.86 6.95 -20.72
N PRO A 243 -16.48 7.96 -21.38
CA PRO A 243 -15.81 9.20 -21.78
C PRO A 243 -15.01 9.82 -20.63
N ILE A 244 -13.81 10.31 -20.95
CA ILE A 244 -12.80 10.69 -19.96
C ILE A 244 -13.33 11.74 -18.97
N GLU A 245 -13.88 12.84 -19.48
CA GLU A 245 -14.45 13.93 -18.67
C GLU A 245 -15.56 13.44 -17.72
N GLU A 246 -16.49 12.62 -18.22
CA GLU A 246 -17.60 12.06 -17.43
C GLU A 246 -17.09 11.07 -16.37
N ARG A 247 -16.10 10.23 -16.70
CA ARG A 247 -15.46 9.33 -15.74
C ARG A 247 -14.79 10.12 -14.62
N THR A 248 -13.96 11.11 -14.96
CA THR A 248 -13.24 11.94 -13.98
C THR A 248 -14.21 12.77 -13.13
N ARG A 249 -15.33 13.24 -13.70
CA ARG A 249 -16.43 13.88 -12.96
C ARG A 249 -17.10 12.93 -11.96
N ILE A 250 -17.39 11.69 -12.37
CA ILE A 250 -17.92 10.65 -11.46
C ILE A 250 -16.92 10.40 -10.33
N HIS A 251 -15.64 10.17 -10.64
CA HIS A 251 -14.62 9.89 -9.63
C HIS A 251 -14.44 11.05 -8.64
N LEU A 252 -14.44 12.31 -9.10
CA LEU A 252 -14.32 13.47 -8.23
C LEU A 252 -15.53 13.64 -7.29
N ASN A 253 -16.74 13.31 -7.75
CA ASN A 253 -17.92 13.26 -6.89
C ASN A 253 -17.77 12.16 -5.82
N GLU A 254 -17.39 10.95 -6.20
CA GLU A 254 -17.23 9.82 -5.28
C GLU A 254 -16.12 10.07 -4.24
N TYR A 255 -15.01 10.69 -4.65
CA TYR A 255 -13.97 11.21 -3.74
C TYR A 255 -14.55 12.20 -2.74
N SER A 256 -15.41 13.13 -3.20
CA SER A 256 -16.05 14.15 -2.34
C SER A 256 -16.93 13.51 -1.26
N GLU A 257 -17.72 12.50 -1.61
CA GLU A 257 -18.58 11.79 -0.66
C GLU A 257 -17.77 10.95 0.34
N LEU A 258 -16.69 10.30 -0.10
CA LEU A 258 -15.77 9.60 0.80
C LEU A 258 -15.09 10.57 1.78
N ILE A 259 -14.63 11.74 1.32
CA ILE A 259 -14.00 12.79 2.15
C ILE A 259 -14.98 13.36 3.19
N ARG A 260 -16.26 13.50 2.84
CA ARG A 260 -17.33 13.97 3.74
C ARG A 260 -17.93 12.88 4.64
N SER A 261 -17.60 11.60 4.40
CA SER A 261 -18.22 10.47 5.09
C SER A 261 -18.05 10.50 6.60
N ALA A 262 -19.00 9.89 7.33
CA ALA A 262 -18.92 9.76 8.79
C ALA A 262 -17.62 9.06 9.23
N THR A 263 -17.21 8.01 8.51
CA THR A 263 -15.96 7.26 8.77
C THR A 263 -14.72 8.14 8.65
N ALA A 264 -14.71 9.10 7.72
CA ALA A 264 -13.59 10.01 7.54
C ALA A 264 -13.46 11.08 8.65
N GLN A 265 -14.53 11.37 9.41
CA GLN A 265 -14.59 12.54 10.31
C GLN A 265 -13.40 12.63 11.28
N ALA A 266 -13.00 11.50 11.86
CA ALA A 266 -11.93 11.40 12.85
C ALA A 266 -10.50 11.48 12.28
N ALA A 267 -10.33 11.33 10.95
CA ALA A 267 -9.01 11.29 10.33
C ALA A 267 -8.32 12.67 10.33
N ASP A 268 -7.01 12.69 10.54
CA ASP A 268 -6.16 13.85 10.31
C ASP A 268 -5.76 13.99 8.83
N ILE A 269 -5.55 12.84 8.16
CA ILE A 269 -5.09 12.72 6.79
C ILE A 269 -5.87 11.62 6.05
N ILE A 270 -6.28 11.88 4.80
CA ILE A 270 -6.94 10.91 3.92
C ILE A 270 -6.03 10.65 2.71
N VAL A 271 -5.77 9.37 2.40
CA VAL A 271 -4.96 8.93 1.25
C VAL A 271 -5.84 8.21 0.23
N PHE A 272 -5.66 8.54 -1.05
CA PHE A 272 -6.36 7.94 -2.20
C PHE A 272 -5.42 7.20 -3.16
N PRO A 273 -5.91 6.25 -3.99
CA PRO A 273 -5.05 5.41 -4.82
C PRO A 273 -4.51 6.06 -6.10
N GLU A 274 -3.45 5.46 -6.63
CA GLU A 274 -2.80 5.86 -7.88
C GLU A 274 -3.74 5.82 -9.10
N LEU A 275 -3.76 6.92 -9.87
CA LEU A 275 -4.45 7.11 -11.15
C LEU A 275 -5.93 6.67 -11.17
N THR A 276 -6.60 6.76 -10.01
CA THR A 276 -8.04 6.48 -9.89
C THR A 276 -8.93 7.72 -10.00
N LEU A 277 -8.38 8.94 -9.95
CA LEU A 277 -9.14 10.18 -10.12
C LEU A 277 -9.31 10.55 -11.62
N ASN A 278 -8.30 11.19 -12.21
CA ASN A 278 -8.19 11.45 -13.65
C ASN A 278 -7.29 10.39 -14.33
N SER A 279 -7.03 10.52 -15.62
CA SER A 279 -6.08 9.65 -16.34
C SER A 279 -5.01 10.43 -17.10
N LEU A 280 -4.06 9.70 -17.69
CA LEU A 280 -2.96 10.23 -18.50
C LEU A 280 -3.42 11.04 -19.73
N SER A 281 -4.72 11.02 -20.05
CA SER A 281 -5.33 11.72 -21.19
C SER A 281 -6.05 13.02 -20.81
N ASP A 282 -6.30 13.28 -19.52
CA ASP A 282 -6.90 14.51 -18.97
C ASP A 282 -6.05 15.08 -17.82
N PRO A 283 -4.80 15.47 -18.08
CA PRO A 283 -3.88 15.96 -17.06
C PRO A 283 -4.25 17.36 -16.55
N VAL A 284 -3.93 17.66 -15.30
CA VAL A 284 -4.16 18.98 -14.65
C VAL A 284 -2.85 19.69 -14.30
N PHE A 285 -2.84 21.02 -14.32
CA PHE A 285 -1.66 21.77 -13.87
C PHE A 285 -1.57 21.73 -12.33
N VAL A 286 -0.40 21.41 -11.78
CA VAL A 286 -0.15 21.43 -10.32
C VAL A 286 0.85 22.55 -9.99
N PRO A 287 0.52 23.48 -9.08
CA PRO A 287 1.44 24.55 -8.68
C PRO A 287 2.66 23.99 -7.92
N GLU A 288 3.77 24.72 -7.94
CA GLU A 288 4.93 24.38 -7.12
C GLU A 288 4.60 24.61 -5.64
N PRO A 289 4.83 23.64 -4.72
CA PRO A 289 4.53 23.82 -3.30
C PRO A 289 5.21 25.05 -2.66
N SER A 290 6.39 25.41 -3.15
CA SER A 290 7.13 26.62 -2.74
C SER A 290 6.40 27.94 -3.03
N GLN A 291 5.39 27.94 -3.91
CA GLN A 291 4.54 29.10 -4.20
C GLN A 291 3.42 29.29 -3.16
N HIS A 292 3.20 28.33 -2.24
CA HIS A 292 2.20 28.39 -1.17
C HIS A 292 0.77 28.68 -1.69
N VAL A 293 0.44 28.10 -2.86
CA VAL A 293 -0.86 28.31 -3.53
C VAL A 293 -1.94 27.49 -2.85
N ILE A 294 -3.11 28.12 -2.65
CA ILE A 294 -4.35 27.47 -2.23
C ILE A 294 -5.34 27.50 -3.41
N PRO A 295 -5.49 26.42 -4.20
CA PRO A 295 -6.36 26.43 -5.37
C PRO A 295 -7.84 26.76 -5.09
N CYS A 296 -8.35 26.57 -3.86
CA CYS A 296 -9.73 26.89 -3.50
C CYS A 296 -10.08 28.40 -3.64
N ASP A 297 -9.08 29.27 -3.72
CA ASP A 297 -9.28 30.71 -3.94
C ASP A 297 -9.38 31.10 -5.43
N ASP A 298 -9.37 30.10 -6.33
CA ASP A 298 -9.57 30.20 -7.78
C ASP A 298 -10.85 29.41 -8.22
N HIS A 299 -11.09 29.21 -9.52
CA HIS A 299 -12.34 28.64 -10.03
C HIS A 299 -12.16 27.47 -11.02
N GLY A 300 -12.96 26.42 -10.84
CA GLY A 300 -13.36 25.52 -11.94
C GLY A 300 -12.40 24.40 -12.36
N THR A 301 -11.39 24.03 -11.57
CA THR A 301 -10.53 22.86 -11.87
C THR A 301 -10.60 21.78 -10.80
N ILE A 302 -10.12 20.57 -11.11
CA ILE A 302 -10.06 19.44 -10.17
C ILE A 302 -9.29 19.83 -8.89
N LEU A 303 -8.18 20.58 -8.99
CA LEU A 303 -7.44 21.03 -7.83
C LEU A 303 -8.21 22.05 -6.98
N VAL A 304 -9.03 22.91 -7.60
CA VAL A 304 -9.92 23.85 -6.86
C VAL A 304 -10.86 23.04 -5.97
N THR A 305 -11.53 22.02 -6.53
CA THR A 305 -12.44 21.14 -5.80
C THR A 305 -11.72 20.40 -4.65
N LEU A 306 -10.57 19.77 -4.92
CA LEU A 306 -9.80 19.04 -3.90
C LEU A 306 -9.27 19.97 -2.78
N SER A 307 -8.77 21.15 -3.16
CA SER A 307 -8.32 22.19 -2.22
C SER A 307 -9.47 22.67 -1.34
N CYS A 308 -10.65 22.92 -1.93
CA CYS A 308 -11.84 23.30 -1.16
C CYS A 308 -12.33 22.17 -0.26
N LEU A 309 -12.29 20.91 -0.70
CA LEU A 309 -12.63 19.76 0.16
C LEU A 309 -11.69 19.66 1.36
N ALA A 310 -10.37 19.75 1.17
CA ALA A 310 -9.38 19.74 2.26
C ALA A 310 -9.64 20.86 3.28
N ARG A 311 -9.94 22.06 2.79
CA ARG A 311 -10.32 23.25 3.58
C ARG A 311 -11.66 23.08 4.30
N GLU A 312 -12.66 22.48 3.66
CA GLU A 312 -14.01 22.21 4.16
C GLU A 312 -13.99 21.21 5.31
N VAL A 313 -13.40 20.03 5.12
CA VAL A 313 -13.36 18.98 6.15
C VAL A 313 -12.19 19.12 7.13
N GLN A 314 -11.31 20.11 6.92
CA GLN A 314 -10.17 20.46 7.78
C GLN A 314 -9.15 19.32 7.97
N LYS A 315 -8.78 18.66 6.86
CA LYS A 315 -7.91 17.46 6.81
C LYS A 315 -6.83 17.60 5.75
N TYR A 316 -5.73 16.89 5.95
CA TYR A 316 -4.74 16.67 4.88
C TYR A 316 -5.33 15.70 3.86
N LEU A 317 -5.14 15.96 2.56
CA LEU A 317 -5.51 15.04 1.49
C LEU A 317 -4.28 14.67 0.67
N VAL A 318 -4.05 13.37 0.45
CA VAL A 318 -3.03 12.84 -0.47
C VAL A 318 -3.75 12.26 -1.67
N ILE A 319 -3.58 12.91 -2.83
CA ILE A 319 -4.29 12.59 -4.06
C ILE A 319 -3.28 12.34 -5.17
N ASN A 320 -3.32 11.14 -5.77
CA ASN A 320 -2.60 10.88 -7.00
C ASN A 320 -3.40 11.31 -8.24
N LEU A 321 -2.73 11.92 -9.21
CA LEU A 321 -3.33 12.39 -10.46
C LEU A 321 -2.29 12.50 -11.59
N SER A 322 -2.77 12.65 -12.82
CA SER A 322 -1.92 13.06 -13.94
C SER A 322 -1.70 14.57 -13.94
N GLU A 323 -0.46 15.02 -13.78
CA GLU A 323 -0.03 16.41 -13.94
C GLU A 323 0.28 16.71 -15.42
N GLN A 324 0.02 17.94 -15.87
CA GLN A 324 0.64 18.55 -17.06
C GLN A 324 1.61 19.66 -16.65
N PHE A 325 2.79 19.69 -17.27
CA PHE A 325 3.83 20.68 -17.00
C PHE A 325 4.43 21.22 -18.30
N PHE A 326 4.55 22.54 -18.44
CA PHE A 326 5.10 23.17 -19.64
C PHE A 326 6.61 23.43 -19.51
N VAL A 327 7.41 22.66 -20.24
CA VAL A 327 8.86 22.74 -20.24
C VAL A 327 9.32 23.89 -21.15
N GLN A 328 9.46 25.08 -20.58
CA GLN A 328 9.79 26.33 -21.29
C GLN A 328 10.95 26.19 -22.30
N HIS A 329 12.03 25.50 -21.92
CA HIS A 329 13.23 25.36 -22.77
C HIS A 329 13.06 24.37 -23.94
N ARG A 330 12.03 23.51 -23.90
CA ARG A 330 11.63 22.63 -25.01
C ARG A 330 10.41 23.15 -25.78
N ALA A 331 9.70 24.15 -25.24
CA ALA A 331 8.38 24.59 -25.70
C ALA A 331 7.36 23.44 -25.80
N GLU A 332 7.43 22.49 -24.85
CA GLU A 332 6.71 21.22 -24.86
C GLU A 332 5.91 21.04 -23.56
N THR A 333 4.67 20.56 -23.64
CA THR A 333 3.91 20.11 -22.46
C THR A 333 4.16 18.62 -22.22
N VAL A 334 4.81 18.31 -21.10
CA VAL A 334 5.01 16.92 -20.62
C VAL A 334 3.92 16.54 -19.61
N ARG A 335 3.83 15.25 -19.28
CA ARG A 335 2.89 14.71 -18.29
C ARG A 335 3.62 13.87 -17.25
N TYR A 336 3.16 13.91 -16.01
CA TYR A 336 3.69 13.13 -14.89
C TYR A 336 2.58 12.40 -14.15
N ASN A 337 2.84 11.17 -13.69
CA ASN A 337 2.05 10.54 -12.63
C ASN A 337 2.52 11.17 -11.30
N THR A 338 1.59 11.76 -10.54
CA THR A 338 1.94 12.77 -9.54
C THR A 338 1.08 12.65 -8.29
N ASP A 339 1.73 12.44 -7.15
CA ASP A 339 1.10 12.56 -5.83
C ASP A 339 1.10 14.03 -5.42
N VAL A 340 -0.07 14.54 -5.01
CA VAL A 340 -0.28 15.92 -4.56
C VAL A 340 -0.83 15.90 -3.14
N VAL A 341 -0.21 16.66 -2.25
CA VAL A 341 -0.62 16.76 -0.84
C VAL A 341 -1.17 18.14 -0.55
N PHE A 342 -2.42 18.17 -0.07
CA PHE A 342 -3.08 19.36 0.43
C PHE A 342 -3.00 19.42 1.96
N ASP A 343 -2.78 20.61 2.51
CA ASP A 343 -2.95 20.86 3.94
C ASP A 343 -4.43 21.10 4.31
N ARG A 344 -4.71 21.24 5.61
CA ARG A 344 -6.05 21.49 6.14
C ARG A 344 -6.67 22.85 5.74
N ASN A 345 -5.91 23.74 5.10
CA ASN A 345 -6.39 25.00 4.54
C ASN A 345 -6.64 24.91 3.03
N GLY A 346 -6.30 23.77 2.40
CA GLY A 346 -6.32 23.55 0.97
C GLY A 346 -5.02 23.91 0.24
N MET A 347 -3.95 24.28 0.94
CA MET A 347 -2.66 24.65 0.35
C MET A 347 -1.95 23.42 -0.21
N VAL A 348 -1.38 23.51 -1.42
CA VAL A 348 -0.52 22.45 -1.95
C VAL A 348 0.84 22.52 -1.24
N ILE A 349 1.14 21.52 -0.40
CA ILE A 349 2.36 21.49 0.45
C ILE A 349 3.40 20.47 0.00
N ALA A 350 3.02 19.47 -0.80
CA ALA A 350 3.95 18.60 -1.51
C ALA A 350 3.37 18.19 -2.87
N ARG A 351 4.29 17.95 -3.80
CA ARG A 351 4.05 17.35 -5.11
C ARG A 351 5.23 16.42 -5.39
N TYR A 352 4.96 15.14 -5.64
CA TYR A 352 5.96 14.14 -6.01
C TYR A 352 5.62 13.53 -7.37
N ARG A 353 6.58 13.49 -8.28
CA ARG A 353 6.44 12.84 -9.59
C ARG A 353 7.05 11.44 -9.54
N LYS A 354 6.23 10.42 -9.82
CA LYS A 354 6.62 9.01 -9.85
C LYS A 354 7.83 8.80 -10.75
N TYR A 355 8.90 8.23 -10.20
CA TYR A 355 10.17 8.07 -10.89
C TYR A 355 10.28 6.71 -11.60
N ASN A 356 9.85 5.63 -10.94
CA ASN A 356 9.91 4.29 -11.51
C ASN A 356 8.55 3.93 -12.14
N LEU A 357 8.38 4.22 -13.44
CA LEU A 357 7.11 4.02 -14.15
C LEU A 357 6.80 2.54 -14.45
N PHE A 358 5.51 2.17 -14.47
CA PHE A 358 5.04 0.83 -14.84
C PHE A 358 3.73 0.90 -15.63
N LYS A 359 3.76 0.51 -16.91
CA LYS A 359 2.60 0.53 -17.85
C LYS A 359 1.98 1.92 -18.10
N GLU A 360 2.79 2.98 -18.09
CA GLU A 360 2.34 4.38 -18.18
C GLU A 360 2.78 5.07 -19.50
N PRO A 361 2.17 4.72 -20.65
CA PRO A 361 2.61 5.23 -21.95
C PRO A 361 2.35 6.74 -22.11
N GLY A 362 3.41 7.50 -22.39
CA GLY A 362 3.33 8.96 -22.56
C GLY A 362 3.51 9.77 -21.27
N THR A 363 3.66 9.11 -20.12
CA THR A 363 4.18 9.72 -18.90
C THR A 363 5.69 9.95 -19.04
N SER A 364 6.18 11.06 -18.52
CA SER A 364 7.60 11.42 -18.44
C SER A 364 8.15 11.13 -17.05
N ILE A 365 9.47 11.02 -16.93
CA ILE A 365 10.18 11.04 -15.65
C ILE A 365 10.93 12.37 -15.49
N THR A 366 11.34 12.68 -14.26
CA THR A 366 12.24 13.80 -13.96
C THR A 366 13.70 13.42 -14.26
N ASP A 367 14.58 14.40 -14.44
CA ASP A 367 16.00 14.16 -14.74
C ASP A 367 16.76 13.47 -13.58
N ALA A 368 16.18 13.49 -12.38
CA ALA A 368 16.63 12.82 -11.17
C ALA A 368 15.41 12.52 -10.26
N PRO A 369 15.46 11.51 -9.37
CA PRO A 369 14.36 11.18 -8.46
C PRO A 369 14.10 12.33 -7.46
N GLU A 370 12.83 12.75 -7.35
CA GLU A 370 12.42 13.80 -6.41
C GLU A 370 12.32 13.23 -4.98
N LEU A 371 13.10 13.74 -4.02
CA LEU A 371 13.05 13.31 -2.62
C LEU A 371 12.06 14.19 -1.84
N VAL A 372 10.77 13.83 -1.94
CA VAL A 372 9.66 14.67 -1.46
C VAL A 372 9.20 14.27 -0.06
N THR A 373 9.05 15.27 0.81
CA THR A 373 8.58 15.12 2.19
C THR A 373 7.65 16.28 2.56
N PHE A 374 6.76 16.07 3.53
CA PHE A 374 5.94 17.14 4.12
C PHE A 374 5.77 16.96 5.64
N ASP A 375 5.61 18.08 6.35
CA ASP A 375 5.35 18.15 7.79
C ASP A 375 3.86 18.40 8.08
N THR A 376 3.36 17.89 9.21
CA THR A 376 1.96 18.06 9.63
C THR A 376 1.79 18.84 10.95
N ASP A 377 0.60 19.40 11.19
CA ASP A 377 0.25 20.08 12.45
C ASP A 377 0.22 19.16 13.68
N PHE A 378 0.23 17.84 13.45
CA PHE A 378 0.41 16.80 14.46
C PHE A 378 1.87 16.29 14.59
N GLY A 379 2.85 16.96 13.96
CA GLY A 379 4.27 16.72 14.19
C GLY A 379 4.83 15.43 13.60
N VAL A 380 4.26 14.94 12.49
CA VAL A 380 4.82 13.83 11.71
C VAL A 380 5.38 14.36 10.39
N ARG A 381 6.54 13.84 9.97
CA ARG A 381 7.13 14.10 8.66
C ARG A 381 6.94 12.87 7.77
N PHE A 382 6.11 13.00 6.75
CA PHE A 382 5.88 11.94 5.78
C PHE A 382 6.84 12.06 4.59
N GLY A 383 7.29 10.91 4.09
CA GLY A 383 7.80 10.78 2.72
C GLY A 383 6.68 10.39 1.75
N VAL A 384 6.84 10.71 0.48
CA VAL A 384 5.90 10.39 -0.59
C VAL A 384 6.62 9.58 -1.67
N PHE A 385 6.03 8.46 -2.10
CA PHE A 385 6.42 7.71 -3.29
C PHE A 385 5.25 6.86 -3.80
N THR A 386 5.26 6.46 -5.07
CA THR A 386 4.07 5.89 -5.74
C THR A 386 4.31 4.48 -6.24
N CYS A 387 3.49 3.52 -5.78
CA CYS A 387 3.37 2.18 -6.35
C CYS A 387 4.71 1.44 -6.62
N PHE A 388 5.11 1.33 -7.89
CA PHE A 388 6.29 0.59 -8.34
C PHE A 388 7.62 1.12 -7.77
N ASP A 389 7.66 2.38 -7.29
CA ASP A 389 8.83 2.95 -6.59
C ASP A 389 9.30 2.10 -5.39
N ILE A 390 8.42 1.37 -4.71
CA ILE A 390 8.73 0.58 -3.50
C ILE A 390 9.79 -0.51 -3.73
N LEU A 391 10.01 -0.93 -4.98
CA LEU A 391 11.02 -1.95 -5.34
C LEU A 391 12.41 -1.36 -5.64
N PHE A 392 12.58 -0.03 -5.55
CA PHE A 392 13.80 0.66 -5.96
C PHE A 392 14.34 1.56 -4.85
N ALA A 393 15.67 1.56 -4.70
CA ALA A 393 16.37 2.37 -3.68
C ALA A 393 16.13 3.89 -3.81
N ALA A 394 15.76 4.37 -5.00
CA ALA A 394 15.47 5.77 -5.27
C ALA A 394 14.02 5.92 -5.78
N PRO A 395 13.17 6.77 -5.15
CA PRO A 395 13.48 7.63 -4.00
C PRO A 395 13.47 6.90 -2.63
N THR A 396 12.92 5.69 -2.55
CA THR A 396 12.37 5.17 -1.27
C THR A 396 13.42 4.97 -0.18
N LEU A 397 14.51 4.26 -0.46
CA LEU A 397 15.57 4.03 0.51
C LEU A 397 16.46 5.26 0.71
N GLN A 398 16.53 6.18 -0.26
CA GLN A 398 17.14 7.49 -0.08
C GLN A 398 16.39 8.35 0.97
N LEU A 399 15.06 8.26 1.04
CA LEU A 399 14.27 8.87 2.13
C LEU A 399 14.51 8.15 3.47
N VAL A 400 14.60 6.81 3.47
CA VAL A 400 14.92 6.01 4.66
C VAL A 400 16.30 6.35 5.25
N GLN A 401 17.31 6.59 4.40
CA GLN A 401 18.65 7.06 4.78
C GLN A 401 18.62 8.45 5.46
N GLN A 402 17.68 9.32 5.07
CA GLN A 402 17.45 10.61 5.72
C GLN A 402 16.72 10.50 7.07
N GLY A 403 16.43 9.28 7.53
CA GLY A 403 15.81 9.00 8.83
C GLY A 403 14.28 8.98 8.83
N LEU A 404 13.62 9.14 7.68
CA LEU A 404 12.16 9.06 7.60
C LEU A 404 11.66 7.65 7.93
N ARG A 405 10.58 7.58 8.72
CA ARG A 405 9.91 6.33 9.12
C ARG A 405 8.39 6.41 9.04
N ASP A 406 7.84 7.42 8.37
CA ASP A 406 6.41 7.58 8.08
C ASP A 406 6.26 7.91 6.60
N PHE A 407 5.41 7.16 5.88
CA PHE A 407 5.27 7.25 4.42
C PHE A 407 3.81 7.13 3.98
N VAL A 408 3.41 7.91 2.99
CA VAL A 408 2.13 7.77 2.27
C VAL A 408 2.38 7.20 0.88
N PHE A 409 1.55 6.25 0.47
CA PHE A 409 1.80 5.39 -0.69
C PHE A 409 0.52 5.06 -1.48
N PRO A 410 0.16 5.88 -2.48
CA PRO A 410 -0.86 5.55 -3.47
C PRO A 410 -0.40 4.42 -4.40
N ALA A 411 -1.26 3.42 -4.66
CA ALA A 411 -0.85 2.22 -5.39
C ALA A 411 -1.91 1.60 -6.34
N PHE A 412 -1.57 1.47 -7.62
CA PHE A 412 -2.28 0.66 -8.61
C PHE A 412 -1.46 -0.63 -8.87
N TRP A 413 -1.41 -1.49 -7.85
CA TRP A 413 -0.51 -2.65 -7.85
C TRP A 413 -1.09 -3.90 -8.53
N THR A 414 -0.49 -4.37 -9.63
CA THR A 414 -0.78 -5.73 -10.15
C THR A 414 -0.12 -6.77 -9.25
N SER A 415 -0.91 -7.56 -8.53
CA SER A 415 -0.40 -8.66 -7.69
C SER A 415 0.20 -9.80 -8.52
N GLU A 416 1.43 -10.20 -8.20
CA GLU A 416 2.16 -11.33 -8.80
C GLU A 416 2.61 -12.34 -7.72
N PRO A 417 1.70 -13.19 -7.21
CA PRO A 417 2.07 -14.30 -6.33
C PRO A 417 3.08 -15.26 -7.02
N PRO A 418 3.93 -15.96 -6.23
CA PRO A 418 3.81 -16.15 -4.77
C PRO A 418 4.46 -15.07 -3.90
N PHE A 419 5.27 -14.14 -4.43
CA PHE A 419 6.06 -13.21 -3.60
C PHE A 419 5.65 -11.73 -3.67
N LEU A 420 4.87 -11.33 -4.68
CA LEU A 420 4.56 -9.92 -4.99
C LEU A 420 3.04 -9.65 -5.05
N ALA A 421 2.26 -10.28 -4.17
CA ALA A 421 0.93 -9.76 -3.86
C ALA A 421 1.05 -8.40 -3.15
N SER A 422 0.03 -7.55 -3.28
CA SER A 422 0.03 -6.16 -2.80
C SER A 422 0.28 -6.03 -1.30
N THR A 423 -0.69 -6.44 -0.47
CA THR A 423 -0.63 -6.49 1.00
C THR A 423 0.68 -7.11 1.50
N GLN A 424 1.07 -8.25 0.92
CA GLN A 424 2.31 -8.97 1.19
C GLN A 424 3.55 -8.09 1.03
N ILE A 425 3.78 -7.49 -0.15
CA ILE A 425 5.03 -6.75 -0.40
C ILE A 425 5.06 -5.42 0.37
N PHE A 426 3.91 -4.81 0.65
CA PHE A 426 3.81 -3.58 1.44
C PHE A 426 4.13 -3.83 2.92
N GLU A 427 3.57 -4.89 3.51
CA GLU A 427 3.85 -5.28 4.90
C GLU A 427 5.31 -5.74 5.06
N SER A 428 5.82 -6.50 4.09
CA SER A 428 7.21 -6.97 4.01
C SER A 428 8.22 -5.81 4.02
N TRP A 429 7.99 -4.78 3.18
CA TRP A 429 8.82 -3.56 3.14
C TRP A 429 8.72 -2.76 4.44
N ALA A 430 7.50 -2.53 4.93
CA ALA A 430 7.27 -1.77 6.16
C ALA A 430 7.98 -2.41 7.37
N TYR A 431 7.85 -3.74 7.53
CA TYR A 431 8.53 -4.51 8.58
C TYR A 431 10.04 -4.34 8.51
N ALA A 432 10.63 -4.57 7.33
CA ALA A 432 12.09 -4.54 7.16
C ALA A 432 12.67 -3.18 7.52
N ILE A 433 12.04 -2.09 7.08
CA ILE A 433 12.47 -0.70 7.32
C ILE A 433 12.13 -0.19 8.75
N ASP A 434 11.22 -0.88 9.45
CA ASP A 434 10.52 -0.43 10.67
C ASP A 434 9.77 0.90 10.50
N ALA A 435 9.14 1.09 9.33
CA ALA A 435 8.40 2.29 8.98
C ALA A 435 6.88 2.14 9.08
N ASN A 436 6.20 3.22 9.46
CA ASN A 436 4.78 3.42 9.19
C ASN A 436 4.58 3.58 7.67
N LEU A 437 3.79 2.70 7.05
CA LEU A 437 3.44 2.76 5.63
C LEU A 437 1.92 2.82 5.49
N ILE A 438 1.44 3.94 4.92
CA ILE A 438 0.01 4.26 4.77
C ILE A 438 -0.38 4.06 3.29
N VAL A 439 -1.02 2.94 2.98
CA VAL A 439 -1.28 2.47 1.61
C VAL A 439 -2.75 2.64 1.22
N SER A 440 -2.99 3.24 0.05
CA SER A 440 -4.31 3.33 -0.56
C SER A 440 -4.30 2.64 -1.94
N GLY A 441 -5.11 1.59 -2.06
CA GLY A 441 -5.07 0.63 -3.16
C GLY A 441 -6.19 0.79 -4.19
N THR A 442 -5.85 0.61 -5.47
CA THR A 442 -6.84 0.59 -6.55
C THR A 442 -7.55 -0.76 -6.62
N ASN A 443 -8.89 -0.75 -6.54
CA ASN A 443 -9.73 -1.94 -6.67
C ASN A 443 -10.12 -2.16 -8.14
N TYR A 444 -9.28 -2.87 -8.89
CA TYR A 444 -9.52 -3.21 -10.29
C TYR A 444 -9.11 -4.66 -10.59
N ALA A 445 -9.93 -5.60 -10.09
CA ALA A 445 -9.70 -7.05 -10.09
C ALA A 445 -9.23 -7.64 -11.44
N LEU A 446 -9.71 -7.12 -12.58
CA LEU A 446 -9.30 -7.55 -13.93
C LEU A 446 -7.81 -7.32 -14.26
N SER A 447 -7.07 -6.62 -13.41
CA SER A 447 -5.63 -6.32 -13.54
C SER A 447 -4.77 -6.87 -12.39
N GLY A 448 -5.37 -7.65 -11.49
CA GLY A 448 -4.72 -8.10 -10.25
C GLY A 448 -4.60 -7.02 -9.18
N ALA A 449 -5.29 -5.88 -9.35
CA ALA A 449 -5.24 -4.74 -8.44
C ALA A 449 -6.36 -4.76 -7.40
N THR A 450 -5.94 -4.84 -6.14
CA THR A 450 -6.64 -4.59 -4.88
C THR A 450 -5.57 -4.67 -3.79
N GLY A 451 -5.72 -3.96 -2.66
CA GLY A 451 -4.73 -4.00 -1.57
C GLY A 451 -4.53 -2.66 -0.92
N THR A 452 -5.36 -2.36 0.07
CA THR A 452 -5.29 -1.17 0.93
C THR A 452 -4.80 -1.59 2.31
N GLY A 453 -4.01 -0.75 3.00
CA GLY A 453 -3.45 -1.14 4.29
C GLY A 453 -2.70 -0.06 5.04
N VAL A 454 -2.47 -0.31 6.33
CA VAL A 454 -1.78 0.56 7.26
C VAL A 454 -0.86 -0.31 8.11
N PHE A 455 0.45 -0.19 7.90
CA PHE A 455 1.46 -1.06 8.50
C PHE A 455 2.33 -0.26 9.47
N ASN A 456 2.60 -0.78 10.67
CA ASN A 456 3.29 -0.07 11.76
C ASN A 456 4.76 -0.51 11.93
N GLY A 457 5.45 -0.77 10.82
CA GLY A 457 6.80 -1.31 10.81
C GLY A 457 6.84 -2.75 11.34
N ARG A 458 7.74 -3.04 12.27
CA ARG A 458 7.93 -4.41 12.81
C ARG A 458 6.74 -4.94 13.64
N ASN A 459 5.72 -4.13 13.89
CA ASN A 459 4.48 -4.53 14.52
C ASN A 459 3.43 -5.11 13.54
N GLY A 460 3.73 -5.13 12.22
CA GLY A 460 2.83 -5.64 11.19
C GLY A 460 1.65 -4.71 10.88
N ALA A 461 0.58 -5.28 10.33
CA ALA A 461 -0.64 -4.57 9.95
C ALA A 461 -1.45 -4.06 11.16
N LEU A 462 -1.83 -2.78 11.11
CA LEU A 462 -2.97 -2.23 11.83
C LEU A 462 -4.26 -2.36 11.01
N LEU A 463 -4.12 -2.35 9.67
CA LEU A 463 -5.17 -2.61 8.70
C LEU A 463 -4.56 -3.30 7.47
N ALA A 464 -5.22 -4.33 6.94
CA ALA A 464 -5.05 -4.82 5.58
C ALA A 464 -6.41 -5.20 4.99
N HIS A 465 -6.64 -4.87 3.72
CA HIS A 465 -7.85 -5.21 2.98
C HIS A 465 -7.50 -5.53 1.51
N PHE A 466 -7.87 -6.72 1.06
CA PHE A 466 -7.69 -7.27 -0.29
C PHE A 466 -9.00 -7.94 -0.70
N THR A 467 -9.61 -7.56 -1.82
CA THR A 467 -10.94 -8.07 -2.19
C THR A 467 -11.20 -8.07 -3.70
N GLY A 468 -11.88 -9.11 -4.21
CA GLY A 468 -12.35 -9.17 -5.59
C GLY A 468 -13.68 -8.46 -5.82
N THR A 469 -14.38 -8.09 -4.74
CA THR A 469 -15.63 -7.33 -4.82
C THR A 469 -15.38 -5.87 -5.22
N PRO A 470 -16.07 -5.32 -6.24
CA PRO A 470 -15.92 -3.93 -6.68
C PRO A 470 -16.21 -2.92 -5.55
N THR A 471 -15.17 -2.31 -5.00
CA THR A 471 -15.22 -1.59 -3.73
C THR A 471 -14.89 -0.10 -3.85
N ARG A 472 -15.68 0.76 -3.19
CA ARG A 472 -15.30 2.13 -2.83
C ARG A 472 -15.51 2.31 -1.33
N GLN A 473 -14.46 2.08 -0.55
CA GLN A 473 -14.51 2.14 0.92
C GLN A 473 -13.34 2.93 1.47
N LEU A 474 -13.60 3.65 2.56
CA LEU A 474 -12.63 4.39 3.34
C LEU A 474 -12.54 3.73 4.72
N HIS A 475 -11.32 3.37 5.12
CA HIS A 475 -11.02 2.73 6.40
C HIS A 475 -10.17 3.66 7.26
N THR A 476 -10.61 3.91 8.49
CA THR A 476 -9.99 4.87 9.41
C THR A 476 -9.23 4.14 10.51
N VAL A 477 -7.96 4.50 10.73
CA VAL A 477 -7.00 3.73 11.55
C VAL A 477 -6.16 4.68 12.40
N THR A 478 -6.02 4.36 13.70
CA THR A 478 -5.12 5.09 14.62
C THR A 478 -3.71 4.52 14.53
N VAL A 479 -2.74 5.35 14.16
CA VAL A 479 -1.34 4.96 13.91
C VAL A 479 -0.42 5.52 15.00
N PRO A 480 0.36 4.69 15.71
CA PRO A 480 1.38 5.17 16.65
C PRO A 480 2.50 5.91 15.92
N LYS A 481 2.87 7.11 16.40
CA LYS A 481 3.98 7.88 15.83
C LYS A 481 5.32 7.18 16.06
N LYS A 482 6.16 7.10 15.03
CA LYS A 482 7.57 6.70 15.18
C LYS A 482 8.34 7.85 15.84
N ARG A 483 8.25 7.97 17.19
CA ARG A 483 8.91 9.02 17.99
C ARG A 483 10.41 9.13 17.61
N ILE A 484 10.78 10.23 16.95
CA ILE A 484 12.19 10.55 16.64
C ILE A 484 12.93 10.73 17.96
N SER A 485 13.88 9.84 18.23
CA SER A 485 14.43 9.65 19.58
C SER A 485 15.38 10.77 20.01
N GLN A 486 14.96 11.58 20.98
CA GLN A 486 15.89 12.30 21.87
C GLN A 486 15.98 11.70 23.28
N HIS A 487 15.01 10.88 23.70
CA HIS A 487 15.08 10.11 24.95
C HIS A 487 14.66 8.65 24.74
N LEU A 488 15.48 7.73 25.25
CA LEU A 488 15.10 6.32 25.37
C LEU A 488 14.12 6.17 26.53
N TYR A 489 12.84 5.95 26.21
CA TYR A 489 11.96 5.26 27.14
C TYR A 489 12.28 3.76 27.11
N PRO A 490 12.13 3.02 28.23
CA PRO A 490 12.22 1.57 28.23
C PRO A 490 11.21 0.98 27.23
N ARG A 491 11.71 0.29 26.19
CA ARG A 491 10.88 -0.42 25.22
C ARG A 491 10.30 -1.66 25.90
N GLY A 492 9.01 -1.62 26.21
CA GLY A 492 8.30 -2.62 26.99
C GLY A 492 6.90 -2.15 27.39
N ALA A 493 6.71 -0.84 27.54
CA ALA A 493 5.39 -0.23 27.54
C ALA A 493 4.75 -0.34 26.15
N ILE A 494 3.84 -1.30 25.97
CA ILE A 494 2.81 -1.26 24.93
C ILE A 494 2.04 0.06 25.14
N PRO A 495 1.92 0.95 24.14
CA PRO A 495 1.17 2.19 24.29
C PRO A 495 -0.28 1.88 24.68
N ALA A 496 -0.77 2.49 25.77
CA ALA A 496 -2.10 2.19 26.32
C ALA A 496 -3.26 2.41 25.33
N VAL A 497 -3.02 3.17 24.27
CA VAL A 497 -3.90 3.36 23.10
C VAL A 497 -4.33 2.03 22.47
N LEU A 498 -3.47 1.00 22.47
CA LEU A 498 -3.77 -0.31 21.85
C LEU A 498 -4.88 -1.12 22.55
N ASN A 499 -5.26 -0.77 23.78
CA ASN A 499 -6.10 -1.64 24.63
C ASN A 499 -7.54 -1.15 24.86
N ASN A 500 -7.88 0.09 24.51
CA ASN A 500 -9.16 0.70 24.92
C ASN A 500 -10.20 0.84 23.78
N GLN A 501 -9.84 0.57 22.53
CA GLN A 501 -10.81 0.39 21.43
C GLN A 501 -10.30 -0.68 20.46
N ARG A 502 -10.86 -1.89 20.50
CA ARG A 502 -10.57 -2.95 19.52
C ARG A 502 -11.85 -3.72 19.10
N PRO A 503 -12.74 -3.12 18.28
CA PRO A 503 -13.95 -3.79 17.77
C PRO A 503 -13.72 -4.51 16.43
N GLU A 504 -12.78 -4.02 15.61
CA GLU A 504 -12.59 -4.43 14.21
C GLU A 504 -11.34 -5.30 14.01
N PRO A 505 -11.35 -6.24 13.04
CA PRO A 505 -10.19 -7.07 12.72
C PRO A 505 -9.13 -6.25 11.96
N HIS A 506 -7.85 -6.48 12.29
CA HIS A 506 -6.71 -5.85 11.60
C HIS A 506 -6.61 -6.28 10.11
N ARG A 507 -7.24 -7.40 9.74
CA ARG A 507 -7.25 -7.96 8.38
C ARG A 507 -8.72 -8.17 8.00
N ILE A 508 -9.25 -7.31 7.14
CA ILE A 508 -10.67 -7.30 6.77
C ILE A 508 -10.92 -8.46 5.79
N PRO A 509 -11.78 -9.45 6.07
CA PRO A 509 -11.98 -10.59 5.18
C PRO A 509 -12.47 -10.17 3.79
N GLY A 510 -11.68 -10.47 2.76
CA GLY A 510 -12.03 -10.22 1.37
C GLY A 510 -13.09 -11.21 0.85
N ALA A 511 -13.84 -10.80 -0.17
CA ALA A 511 -14.78 -11.65 -0.87
C ALA A 511 -14.43 -11.74 -2.37
N GLU A 512 -14.97 -12.77 -3.03
CA GLU A 512 -14.88 -12.95 -4.49
C GLU A 512 -13.44 -12.95 -5.04
N LEU A 513 -12.47 -13.43 -4.25
CA LEU A 513 -11.03 -13.39 -4.54
C LEU A 513 -10.69 -14.08 -5.88
N GLU A 514 -11.48 -15.07 -6.29
CA GLU A 514 -11.38 -15.75 -7.59
C GLU A 514 -11.63 -14.84 -8.81
N ARG A 515 -12.18 -13.63 -8.61
CA ARG A 515 -12.30 -12.60 -9.65
C ARG A 515 -11.01 -11.79 -9.85
N VAL A 516 -10.05 -11.85 -8.92
CA VAL A 516 -8.80 -11.10 -9.00
C VAL A 516 -7.85 -11.80 -9.98
N VAL A 517 -7.73 -11.23 -11.18
CA VAL A 517 -6.90 -11.73 -12.28
C VAL A 517 -5.43 -11.37 -12.02
N MET A 518 -4.84 -12.05 -11.03
CA MET A 518 -3.44 -11.89 -10.65
C MET A 518 -2.48 -12.36 -11.75
N GLY A 519 -1.30 -11.74 -11.79
CA GLY A 519 -0.18 -12.21 -12.59
C GLY A 519 0.45 -13.49 -11.99
N ARG A 520 1.64 -13.84 -12.46
CA ARG A 520 2.44 -14.94 -11.89
C ARG A 520 3.92 -14.68 -12.11
N ASP A 521 4.71 -15.01 -11.10
CA ASP A 521 6.16 -15.10 -11.18
C ASP A 521 6.67 -16.13 -12.22
N PHE A 522 7.94 -16.02 -12.66
CA PHE A 522 8.61 -16.90 -13.61
C PHE A 522 9.27 -18.12 -12.94
N LEU A 523 8.54 -18.79 -12.04
CA LEU A 523 9.05 -19.86 -11.17
C LEU A 523 9.80 -21.02 -11.88
N GLU A 524 9.65 -21.15 -13.20
CA GLU A 524 10.44 -22.01 -14.09
C GLU A 524 11.97 -21.78 -14.01
N GLN A 525 12.43 -20.59 -13.59
CA GLN A 525 13.86 -20.29 -13.42
C GLN A 525 14.40 -20.62 -12.02
N PHE A 526 13.54 -20.92 -11.04
CA PHE A 526 13.93 -21.12 -9.66
C PHE A 526 14.41 -22.57 -9.43
N THR A 527 15.43 -22.77 -8.61
CA THR A 527 15.79 -24.11 -8.11
C THR A 527 14.71 -24.54 -7.11
N THR A 528 13.85 -25.51 -7.46
CA THR A 528 12.75 -25.95 -6.58
C THR A 528 12.78 -27.44 -6.27
N MET A 529 12.39 -27.80 -5.03
CA MET A 529 12.25 -29.17 -4.56
C MET A 529 10.88 -29.32 -3.88
N GLN A 530 10.13 -30.36 -4.26
CA GLN A 530 8.81 -30.62 -3.68
C GLN A 530 8.94 -31.31 -2.33
N LEU A 531 8.11 -30.90 -1.37
CA LEU A 531 7.93 -31.62 -0.10
C LEU A 531 7.04 -32.84 -0.36
N ASN A 532 7.54 -34.04 -0.01
CA ASN A 532 6.77 -35.27 -0.08
C ASN A 532 5.99 -35.48 1.23
N PRO A 533 4.65 -35.62 1.20
CA PRO A 533 3.85 -35.91 2.39
C PRO A 533 4.23 -37.20 3.14
N GLU A 534 4.98 -38.12 2.52
CA GLU A 534 5.49 -39.32 3.20
C GLU A 534 6.54 -39.01 4.29
N TRP A 535 7.15 -37.81 4.30
CA TRP A 535 8.11 -37.35 5.31
C TRP A 535 7.42 -36.82 6.59
N ALA A 536 6.31 -37.46 6.98
CA ALA A 536 5.36 -36.98 7.99
C ALA A 536 5.90 -36.90 9.43
N GLU A 537 6.93 -37.70 9.75
CA GLU A 537 7.53 -37.79 11.08
C GLU A 537 8.99 -37.26 11.11
N ASP A 538 9.53 -36.87 9.96
CA ASP A 538 10.90 -36.40 9.81
C ASP A 538 10.99 -34.86 9.87
N THR A 539 12.11 -34.34 10.38
CA THR A 539 12.51 -32.96 10.14
C THR A 539 13.41 -32.91 8.91
N ILE A 540 12.94 -32.21 7.89
CA ILE A 540 13.58 -32.12 6.58
C ILE A 540 14.65 -31.02 6.63
N GLU A 541 15.90 -31.43 6.86
CA GLU A 541 17.07 -30.57 6.71
C GLU A 541 17.60 -30.64 5.27
N GLN A 542 17.60 -29.51 4.56
CA GLN A 542 18.02 -29.45 3.16
C GLN A 542 18.71 -28.12 2.83
N ILE A 543 19.89 -28.19 2.22
CA ILE A 543 20.54 -27.02 1.60
C ILE A 543 20.20 -27.01 0.11
N MET A 544 19.74 -25.87 -0.41
CA MET A 544 19.45 -25.67 -1.83
C MET A 544 20.16 -24.42 -2.35
N CYS A 545 20.66 -24.48 -3.59
CA CYS A 545 21.41 -23.37 -4.18
C CYS A 545 20.91 -23.01 -5.59
N HIS A 546 20.93 -21.72 -5.91
CA HIS A 546 20.82 -21.20 -7.26
C HIS A 546 22.13 -20.51 -7.63
N GLY A 547 22.95 -21.16 -8.48
CA GLY A 547 24.32 -20.73 -8.73
C GLY A 547 25.18 -20.81 -7.47
N PHE A 548 25.65 -19.67 -6.97
CA PHE A 548 26.46 -19.56 -5.75
C PHE A 548 25.64 -19.10 -4.52
N PHE A 549 24.40 -18.66 -4.70
CA PHE A 549 23.51 -18.32 -3.60
C PHE A 549 22.85 -19.58 -3.06
N CYS A 550 22.90 -19.77 -1.74
CA CYS A 550 22.39 -20.97 -1.07
C CYS A 550 21.50 -20.58 0.13
N CYS A 551 20.44 -21.37 0.32
CA CYS A 551 19.53 -21.31 1.44
C CYS A 551 19.51 -22.66 2.17
N GLU A 552 19.47 -22.61 3.48
CA GLU A 552 19.37 -23.75 4.39
C GLU A 552 17.92 -23.81 4.90
N PHE A 553 17.26 -24.96 4.73
CA PHE A 553 15.89 -25.20 5.18
C PHE A 553 15.89 -26.27 6.27
N SER A 554 15.12 -26.04 7.33
CA SER A 554 14.73 -27.03 8.32
C SER A 554 13.21 -26.96 8.47
N ILE A 555 12.51 -28.01 8.05
CA ILE A 555 11.04 -28.03 7.95
C ILE A 555 10.49 -29.25 8.66
N SER A 556 9.57 -29.04 9.60
CA SER A 556 8.85 -30.09 10.31
C SER A 556 7.35 -29.94 10.05
N THR A 557 6.67 -31.05 9.76
CA THR A 557 5.25 -31.06 9.41
C THR A 557 4.46 -32.06 10.25
N ARG A 558 3.15 -31.88 10.27
CA ARG A 558 2.17 -32.82 10.84
C ARG A 558 1.14 -33.12 9.76
N ILE A 559 1.04 -34.38 9.37
CA ILE A 559 0.07 -34.83 8.36
C ILE A 559 -1.16 -35.45 9.08
N LYS A 560 -2.37 -35.25 8.55
CA LYS A 560 -3.66 -35.56 9.19
C LYS A 560 -4.48 -36.53 8.35
N GLU A 561 -4.55 -37.80 8.76
CA GLU A 561 -5.32 -38.84 8.06
C GLU A 561 -6.84 -38.62 8.17
N PRO A 562 -7.64 -38.97 7.14
CA PRO A 562 -7.24 -39.42 5.80
C PRO A 562 -6.76 -38.27 4.91
N TYR A 563 -5.80 -38.50 4.01
CA TYR A 563 -5.18 -37.44 3.18
C TYR A 563 -5.87 -37.14 1.82
N PRO A 564 -6.72 -36.11 1.66
CA PRO A 564 -7.01 -35.53 0.36
C PRO A 564 -5.90 -34.56 -0.06
N LEU A 565 -5.04 -35.00 -0.99
CA LEU A 565 -3.96 -34.20 -1.59
C LEU A 565 -4.51 -33.05 -2.45
N THR A 566 -4.91 -31.99 -1.77
CA THR A 566 -5.50 -30.75 -2.32
C THR A 566 -4.46 -29.66 -2.58
N HIS A 567 -3.30 -29.77 -1.92
CA HIS A 567 -2.21 -28.81 -1.93
C HIS A 567 -0.88 -29.55 -2.11
N TYR A 568 0.08 -28.87 -2.70
CA TYR A 568 1.46 -29.33 -2.85
C TYR A 568 2.37 -28.16 -2.47
N TYR A 569 3.52 -28.44 -1.86
CA TYR A 569 4.42 -27.41 -1.38
C TYR A 569 5.84 -27.64 -1.89
N ARG A 570 6.57 -26.55 -2.18
CA ARG A 570 7.93 -26.62 -2.71
C ARG A 570 8.84 -25.66 -1.96
N MET A 571 10.00 -26.14 -1.55
CA MET A 571 11.15 -25.28 -1.24
C MET A 571 11.64 -24.66 -2.56
N THR A 572 12.02 -23.38 -2.52
CA THR A 572 12.42 -22.61 -3.70
C THR A 572 13.58 -21.67 -3.40
N VAL A 573 14.56 -21.62 -4.31
CA VAL A 573 15.74 -20.75 -4.23
C VAL A 573 15.98 -20.10 -5.59
N PHE A 574 16.23 -18.79 -5.59
CA PHE A 574 16.61 -18.03 -6.77
C PHE A 574 17.56 -16.88 -6.42
N ASP A 575 18.45 -16.55 -7.34
CA ASP A 575 19.33 -15.39 -7.29
C ASP A 575 19.60 -14.93 -8.72
N GLY A 576 19.21 -13.71 -9.06
CA GLY A 576 19.24 -13.24 -10.45
C GLY A 576 18.43 -11.96 -10.70
N ASP A 577 18.48 -11.48 -11.93
CA ASP A 577 17.75 -10.28 -12.35
C ASP A 577 16.29 -10.63 -12.73
N ARG A 578 15.33 -10.12 -11.94
CA ARG A 578 13.88 -10.20 -12.19
C ARG A 578 13.46 -9.10 -13.16
N THR A 579 12.83 -9.47 -14.28
CA THR A 579 12.12 -8.52 -15.14
C THR A 579 10.66 -8.36 -14.75
N PHE A 580 10.18 -7.12 -14.64
CA PHE A 580 8.78 -6.79 -14.33
C PHE A 580 8.03 -6.54 -15.62
N GLN A 581 7.63 -7.63 -16.29
CA GLN A 581 6.92 -7.61 -17.58
C GLN A 581 7.65 -6.79 -18.68
N GLY A 582 8.97 -6.62 -18.58
CA GLY A 582 9.80 -5.84 -19.50
C GLY A 582 9.82 -4.32 -19.27
N PHE A 583 9.26 -3.80 -18.17
CA PHE A 583 9.29 -2.36 -17.86
C PHE A 583 10.53 -1.94 -17.07
N ALA A 584 11.03 -2.81 -16.18
CA ALA A 584 12.28 -2.63 -15.46
C ALA A 584 12.82 -4.00 -15.02
N ASP A 585 14.09 -4.04 -14.61
CA ASP A 585 14.73 -5.21 -14.01
C ASP A 585 15.26 -4.88 -12.60
N ALA A 586 15.16 -5.81 -11.65
CA ALA A 586 15.80 -5.71 -10.33
C ALA A 586 16.47 -7.03 -9.95
N HIS A 587 17.67 -6.95 -9.35
CA HIS A 587 18.36 -8.14 -8.86
C HIS A 587 17.72 -8.60 -7.54
N VAL A 588 17.23 -9.84 -7.49
CA VAL A 588 16.55 -10.41 -6.32
C VAL A 588 17.17 -11.74 -5.91
N SER A 589 17.25 -11.94 -4.59
CA SER A 589 17.70 -13.18 -3.96
C SER A 589 16.57 -13.68 -3.06
N ILE A 590 16.18 -14.94 -3.20
CA ILE A 590 14.93 -15.48 -2.65
C ILE A 590 15.18 -16.87 -2.04
N CYS A 591 14.75 -17.05 -0.79
CA CYS A 591 14.65 -18.35 -0.12
C CYS A 591 13.21 -18.54 0.37
N GLY A 592 12.50 -19.61 0.00
CA GLY A 592 11.11 -19.75 0.48
C GLY A 592 10.49 -21.14 0.37
N VAL A 593 9.34 -21.30 1.02
CA VAL A 593 8.38 -22.37 0.81
C VAL A 593 7.14 -21.78 0.13
N ILE A 594 6.69 -22.38 -0.96
CA ILE A 594 5.54 -21.91 -1.76
C ILE A 594 4.51 -23.02 -2.00
N ALA A 595 3.23 -22.66 -2.02
CA ALA A 595 2.11 -23.54 -2.30
C ALA A 595 1.78 -23.65 -3.79
N CYS A 596 1.24 -24.81 -4.18
CA CYS A 596 0.94 -25.22 -5.53
C CYS A 596 -0.35 -26.04 -5.57
N ARG A 597 -1.15 -25.89 -6.65
CA ARG A 597 -2.43 -26.61 -6.81
C ARG A 597 -2.26 -28.06 -7.28
N ASN A 598 -1.07 -28.43 -7.74
CA ASN A 598 -0.63 -29.78 -8.10
C ASN A 598 0.92 -29.82 -8.15
N GLU A 599 1.49 -30.97 -8.52
CA GLU A 599 2.94 -31.19 -8.61
C GLU A 599 3.68 -30.27 -9.59
N SER A 600 2.98 -29.67 -10.56
CA SER A 600 3.60 -28.82 -11.57
C SER A 600 3.93 -27.43 -11.03
N ILE A 601 5.16 -26.97 -11.31
CA ILE A 601 5.64 -25.61 -11.02
C ILE A 601 4.74 -24.52 -11.61
N ALA A 602 4.06 -24.80 -12.73
CA ALA A 602 3.08 -23.89 -13.37
C ALA A 602 1.83 -23.62 -12.50
N SER A 603 1.56 -24.49 -11.52
CA SER A 603 0.46 -24.37 -10.56
C SER A 603 0.85 -23.69 -9.24
N CYS A 604 2.14 -23.41 -9.03
CA CYS A 604 2.64 -22.72 -7.84
C CYS A 604 2.40 -21.21 -7.91
N GLY A 605 2.14 -20.59 -6.76
CA GLY A 605 1.75 -19.18 -6.68
C GLY A 605 0.41 -18.89 -7.37
N ARG A 606 -0.51 -19.86 -7.40
CA ARG A 606 -1.87 -19.69 -7.91
C ARG A 606 -2.85 -19.74 -6.74
N LEU A 607 -3.87 -18.87 -6.80
CA LEU A 607 -4.87 -18.72 -5.75
C LEU A 607 -5.43 -20.07 -5.26
N LEU A 608 -5.31 -20.25 -3.95
CA LEU A 608 -5.82 -21.36 -3.14
C LEU A 608 -6.63 -20.69 -2.01
N LEU A 609 -7.88 -21.11 -1.84
CA LEU A 609 -8.87 -20.42 -0.99
C LEU A 609 -9.15 -21.15 0.34
N GLU A 610 -8.73 -22.39 0.45
CA GLU A 610 -8.95 -23.24 1.61
C GLU A 610 -7.59 -23.59 2.22
N ALA A 611 -7.52 -23.65 3.55
CA ALA A 611 -6.32 -24.14 4.22
C ALA A 611 -6.08 -25.63 3.86
N SER A 612 -4.82 -26.07 3.93
CA SER A 612 -4.48 -27.48 3.77
C SER A 612 -5.22 -28.33 4.83
N PRO A 613 -6.09 -29.26 4.42
CA PRO A 613 -6.82 -30.13 5.36
C PRO A 613 -5.92 -31.25 5.88
N TYR A 614 -4.90 -31.64 5.11
CA TYR A 614 -4.11 -32.84 5.33
C TYR A 614 -2.70 -32.55 5.87
N MET A 615 -2.14 -31.34 5.72
CA MET A 615 -0.78 -31.00 6.15
C MET A 615 -0.71 -29.65 6.86
N GLU A 616 -0.04 -29.64 8.00
CA GLU A 616 0.21 -28.49 8.87
C GLU A 616 1.73 -28.38 9.10
N PHE A 617 2.34 -27.23 8.82
CA PHE A 617 3.72 -26.98 9.22
C PHE A 617 3.74 -26.73 10.72
N THR A 618 4.58 -27.45 11.49
CA THR A 618 4.81 -27.12 12.90
C THR A 618 5.93 -26.10 13.02
N ASP A 619 7.00 -26.32 12.25
CA ASP A 619 8.21 -25.54 12.25
C ASP A 619 8.69 -25.35 10.80
N ILE A 620 9.06 -24.12 10.48
CA ILE A 620 9.82 -23.76 9.28
C ILE A 620 10.95 -22.86 9.75
N THR A 621 12.19 -23.21 9.45
CA THR A 621 13.35 -22.32 9.57
C THR A 621 14.04 -22.24 8.22
N ILE A 622 14.29 -21.02 7.77
CA ILE A 622 14.98 -20.71 6.51
C ILE A 622 16.14 -19.77 6.86
N SER A 623 17.36 -20.15 6.51
CA SER A 623 18.57 -19.35 6.65
C SER A 623 19.19 -19.11 5.28
N GLY A 624 19.75 -17.93 5.03
CA GLY A 624 20.42 -17.62 3.78
C GLY A 624 21.55 -16.61 3.99
N ARG A 625 22.63 -16.74 3.20
CA ARG A 625 23.76 -15.80 3.23
C ARG A 625 23.65 -14.82 2.07
N PHE A 626 23.13 -13.63 2.37
CA PHE A 626 22.94 -12.55 1.42
C PHE A 626 24.14 -11.60 1.43
N ILE A 627 24.27 -10.78 0.39
CA ILE A 627 25.14 -9.59 0.44
C ILE A 627 24.61 -8.65 1.53
N ALA A 628 25.49 -7.97 2.27
CA ALA A 628 25.07 -7.01 3.28
C ALA A 628 24.71 -5.65 2.67
N ASN A 629 25.64 -5.08 1.90
CA ASN A 629 25.53 -3.73 1.38
C ASN A 629 24.62 -3.66 0.14
N GLY A 630 23.62 -2.78 0.19
CA GLY A 630 22.65 -2.55 -0.89
C GLY A 630 21.50 -3.55 -0.91
N THR A 631 21.47 -4.53 0.01
CA THR A 631 20.47 -5.59 0.03
C THR A 631 19.41 -5.33 1.09
N LEU A 632 18.18 -5.03 0.65
CA LEU A 632 17.00 -5.00 1.50
C LEU A 632 16.39 -6.42 1.55
N ALA A 633 16.78 -7.21 2.55
CA ALA A 633 16.14 -8.49 2.87
C ALA A 633 14.89 -8.26 3.75
N MET A 634 13.80 -8.94 3.43
CA MET A 634 12.48 -8.73 4.03
C MET A 634 11.80 -10.06 4.35
N PRO A 635 10.98 -10.15 5.43
CA PRO A 635 10.16 -11.32 5.68
C PRO A 635 8.95 -11.26 4.75
N ASN A 636 8.71 -12.32 3.99
CA ASN A 636 7.70 -12.34 2.95
C ASN A 636 6.79 -13.56 3.17
N THR A 637 5.57 -13.30 3.63
CA THR A 637 4.57 -14.32 3.92
C THR A 637 3.26 -14.01 3.19
N LEU A 638 2.49 -15.05 2.89
CA LEU A 638 1.16 -14.94 2.29
C LEU A 638 0.33 -16.13 2.74
N ASP A 639 -0.91 -15.91 3.17
CA ASP A 639 -1.89 -16.93 3.51
C ASP A 639 -2.91 -17.15 2.39
N MET A 640 -3.82 -18.12 2.55
CA MET A 640 -4.93 -18.38 1.62
C MET A 640 -5.97 -17.24 1.54
N ALA A 641 -5.95 -16.29 2.48
CA ALA A 641 -6.84 -15.13 2.53
C ALA A 641 -6.23 -13.87 1.87
N MET A 642 -5.03 -13.98 1.28
CA MET A 642 -4.26 -12.91 0.64
C MET A 642 -3.66 -11.87 1.61
N TYR A 643 -3.28 -12.30 2.82
CA TYR A 643 -2.57 -11.48 3.81
C TYR A 643 -1.23 -12.08 4.23
N SER A 644 -0.31 -11.24 4.70
CA SER A 644 0.85 -11.72 5.46
C SER A 644 0.42 -12.27 6.81
N LEU A 645 1.22 -13.20 7.35
CA LEU A 645 1.15 -13.62 8.75
C LEU A 645 1.38 -12.42 9.69
N ASP A 646 0.80 -12.48 10.88
CA ASP A 646 1.02 -11.50 11.94
C ASP A 646 2.46 -11.58 12.48
N ALA A 647 2.98 -10.43 12.94
CA ALA A 647 4.40 -10.24 13.25
C ALA A 647 4.92 -11.03 14.47
N ASP A 648 4.04 -11.68 15.22
CA ASP A 648 4.35 -12.61 16.32
C ASP A 648 4.38 -14.08 15.88
N GLN A 649 3.69 -14.42 14.78
CA GLN A 649 3.65 -15.77 14.20
C GLN A 649 4.98 -16.19 13.56
N TYR A 650 5.91 -15.26 13.34
CA TYR A 650 7.25 -15.53 12.81
C TYR A 650 8.33 -14.67 13.47
N GLN A 651 9.58 -15.12 13.36
CA GLN A 651 10.79 -14.44 13.80
C GLN A 651 11.64 -14.14 12.56
N PHE A 652 12.19 -12.92 12.46
CA PHE A 652 13.06 -12.52 11.35
C PHE A 652 14.29 -11.79 11.88
N THR A 653 15.48 -12.25 11.49
CA THR A 653 16.77 -11.69 11.93
C THR A 653 17.76 -11.52 10.79
N SER A 654 18.68 -10.57 10.94
CA SER A 654 19.85 -10.38 10.06
C SER A 654 21.09 -10.06 10.90
N ASP A 655 22.07 -10.96 10.86
CA ASP A 655 23.39 -10.80 11.46
C ASP A 655 24.42 -10.39 10.40
N VAL A 656 24.83 -9.13 10.46
CA VAL A 656 25.65 -8.46 9.44
C VAL A 656 27.14 -8.54 9.80
N ASN A 657 27.94 -9.11 8.89
CA ASN A 657 29.40 -8.99 8.87
C ASN A 657 29.81 -7.91 7.86
N TYR A 658 30.12 -6.71 8.40
CA TYR A 658 30.54 -5.55 7.62
C TYR A 658 31.91 -5.70 6.95
N THR A 659 32.80 -6.54 7.49
CA THR A 659 34.16 -6.75 6.95
C THR A 659 34.13 -7.51 5.63
N ASP A 660 33.33 -8.58 5.59
CA ASP A 660 33.22 -9.51 4.46
C ASP A 660 31.98 -9.24 3.58
N ASN A 661 31.28 -8.13 3.83
CA ASN A 661 30.08 -7.67 3.12
C ASN A 661 28.96 -8.72 2.95
N TYR A 662 28.67 -9.50 3.99
CA TYR A 662 27.55 -10.45 3.98
C TYR A 662 26.68 -10.32 5.23
N GLN A 663 25.41 -10.70 5.10
CA GLN A 663 24.48 -10.85 6.20
C GLN A 663 23.89 -12.27 6.17
N THR A 664 23.90 -12.94 7.32
CA THR A 664 23.10 -14.17 7.49
C THR A 664 21.70 -13.73 7.90
N VAL A 665 20.71 -13.99 7.05
CA VAL A 665 19.31 -13.66 7.31
C VAL A 665 18.57 -14.95 7.62
N THR A 666 17.88 -14.98 8.75
CA THR A 666 17.14 -16.15 9.23
C THR A 666 15.69 -15.79 9.45
N MET A 667 14.79 -16.66 9.00
CA MET A 667 13.35 -16.57 9.19
C MET A 667 12.82 -17.85 9.79
N LYS A 668 12.13 -17.77 10.92
CA LYS A 668 11.53 -18.92 11.61
C LYS A 668 10.03 -18.72 11.83
N LEU A 669 9.25 -19.79 11.64
CA LEU A 669 7.84 -19.87 12.04
C LEU A 669 7.74 -20.13 13.55
N ASN A 670 6.95 -19.33 14.27
CA ASN A 670 6.77 -19.44 15.73
C ASN A 670 5.49 -20.21 16.11
N SER A 671 4.55 -20.37 15.19
CA SER A 671 3.22 -20.95 15.43
C SER A 671 2.83 -21.87 14.27
N PRO A 672 2.31 -23.09 14.53
CA PRO A 672 1.93 -24.02 13.45
C PRO A 672 0.90 -23.43 12.48
N ALA A 673 1.09 -23.69 11.18
CA ALA A 673 0.26 -23.12 10.12
C ALA A 673 -0.02 -24.13 8.99
N ASN A 674 -1.28 -24.22 8.57
CA ASN A 674 -1.73 -25.04 7.43
C ASN A 674 -2.28 -24.21 6.25
N HIS A 675 -2.32 -22.89 6.39
CA HIS A 675 -2.98 -21.94 5.48
C HIS A 675 -1.98 -21.04 4.73
N LEU A 676 -0.74 -21.50 4.55
CA LEU A 676 0.32 -20.74 3.88
C LEU A 676 0.22 -20.86 2.36
N GLN A 677 0.18 -19.75 1.63
CA GLN A 677 0.59 -19.71 0.22
C GLN A 677 2.11 -19.54 0.07
N THR A 678 2.72 -18.73 0.95
CA THR A 678 4.15 -18.38 0.90
C THR A 678 4.71 -18.18 2.31
N PHE A 679 5.92 -18.67 2.54
CA PHE A 679 6.74 -18.31 3.70
C PHE A 679 8.21 -18.26 3.27
N GLY A 680 8.85 -17.08 3.30
CA GLY A 680 10.22 -16.95 2.83
C GLY A 680 10.87 -15.59 3.02
N ILE A 681 12.17 -15.55 2.75
CA ILE A 681 13.01 -14.36 2.69
C ILE A 681 13.00 -13.86 1.25
N TYR A 682 12.56 -12.61 1.04
CA TYR A 682 12.65 -11.94 -0.26
C TYR A 682 13.58 -10.74 -0.14
N ALA A 683 14.60 -10.66 -1.00
CA ALA A 683 15.60 -9.60 -0.94
C ALA A 683 15.75 -8.86 -2.27
N PHE A 684 15.71 -7.52 -2.23
CA PHE A 684 16.11 -6.64 -3.34
C PHE A 684 17.57 -6.24 -3.19
N ASN A 685 18.37 -6.34 -4.25
CA ASN A 685 19.81 -6.08 -4.24
C ASN A 685 20.16 -4.89 -5.15
N HIS A 686 20.37 -3.73 -4.55
CA HIS A 686 20.62 -2.48 -5.24
C HIS A 686 22.12 -2.27 -5.48
N LYS A 687 22.66 -2.89 -6.55
CA LYS A 687 24.09 -2.98 -6.92
C LYS A 687 24.92 -1.67 -6.85
N ASN A 688 24.29 -0.49 -6.89
CA ASN A 688 24.92 0.84 -6.85
C ASN A 688 24.43 1.74 -5.70
N PHE A 689 23.92 1.18 -4.60
CA PHE A 689 23.36 1.95 -3.48
C PHE A 689 23.87 1.42 -2.13
N GLU A 690 24.51 2.28 -1.33
CA GLU A 690 25.07 1.87 -0.04
C GLU A 690 23.98 1.82 1.05
N PHE A 691 23.67 0.63 1.56
CA PHE A 691 22.60 0.42 2.52
C PHE A 691 22.83 -0.83 3.36
N PHE A 692 22.76 -0.68 4.68
CA PHE A 692 22.83 -1.78 5.63
C PHE A 692 21.61 -1.70 6.56
N ASN A 693 20.85 -2.79 6.66
CA ASN A 693 19.65 -2.86 7.49
C ASN A 693 19.72 -4.05 8.47
N PRO A 694 20.49 -3.93 9.59
CA PRO A 694 20.60 -5.00 10.58
C PRO A 694 19.28 -5.20 11.33
N ILE A 695 18.59 -6.30 11.04
CA ILE A 695 17.33 -6.67 11.69
C ILE A 695 17.66 -7.51 12.93
N LYS A 696 17.85 -6.83 14.05
CA LYS A 696 17.96 -7.47 15.37
C LYS A 696 16.61 -7.47 16.08
N LEU A 697 16.35 -8.54 16.83
CA LEU A 697 15.27 -8.62 17.79
C LEU A 697 15.44 -7.55 18.88
N PRO A 698 14.36 -7.18 19.61
CA PRO A 698 14.51 -6.63 20.95
C PRO A 698 15.39 -7.57 21.78
N ALA A 699 16.26 -7.02 22.63
CA ALA A 699 16.86 -7.84 23.68
C ALA A 699 15.74 -8.34 24.60
N GLU A 700 15.76 -9.62 24.96
CA GLU A 700 14.94 -10.11 26.07
C GLU A 700 15.30 -9.28 27.31
N ASN A 701 14.29 -8.89 28.09
CA ASN A 701 14.55 -8.19 29.35
C ASN A 701 15.43 -9.09 30.22
N PRO A 702 16.50 -8.57 30.86
CA PRO A 702 17.19 -9.34 31.88
C PRO A 702 16.16 -9.77 32.94
N PRO A 703 16.25 -11.00 33.48
CA PRO A 703 15.28 -11.50 34.44
C PRO A 703 15.20 -10.54 35.63
N SER A 704 13.99 -10.27 36.09
CA SER A 704 13.73 -9.32 37.17
C SER A 704 14.44 -9.77 38.46
N GLU A 705 15.46 -9.02 38.86
CA GLU A 705 15.91 -8.98 40.25
C GLU A 705 14.77 -8.41 41.11
N ASP A 706 13.91 -9.28 41.63
CA ASP A 706 13.21 -9.12 42.93
C ASP A 706 12.28 -10.31 43.22
N GLU A 707 12.82 -11.36 43.85
CA GLU A 707 12.09 -12.06 44.90
C GLU A 707 13.08 -12.59 45.96
N HIS A 708 13.40 -11.75 46.95
CA HIS A 708 14.27 -12.11 48.06
C HIS A 708 13.59 -13.13 48.98
N GLY A 709 13.94 -14.41 48.82
CA GLY A 709 13.71 -15.40 49.87
C GLY A 709 14.54 -15.08 51.11
N ASN A 710 13.89 -14.97 52.28
CA ASN A 710 14.58 -14.85 53.57
C ASN A 710 15.39 -16.11 53.87
N ASP A 711 16.68 -15.97 54.16
CA ASP A 711 17.41 -16.86 55.08
C ASP A 711 18.52 -16.08 55.82
N ASP A 712 18.56 -16.17 57.15
CA ASP A 712 19.38 -15.31 58.03
C ASP A 712 20.84 -15.84 58.18
N GLY A 713 21.59 -15.80 57.07
CA GLY A 713 22.98 -16.28 56.99
C GLY A 713 24.03 -15.35 57.61
N ALA A 714 24.11 -15.29 58.95
CA ALA A 714 25.07 -14.42 59.65
C ALA A 714 26.50 -15.01 59.82
N ALA A 715 27.53 -14.39 59.20
CA ALA A 715 28.83 -14.01 59.80
C ALA A 715 30.02 -13.87 58.81
N SER A 716 30.91 -12.89 59.08
CA SER A 716 32.29 -12.67 58.53
C SER A 716 32.47 -12.59 56.99
N LEU A 717 32.89 -11.46 56.40
CA LEU A 717 34.17 -10.71 56.53
C LEU A 717 35.42 -11.42 55.96
N VAL A 718 35.76 -11.15 54.70
CA VAL A 718 37.10 -10.68 54.21
C VAL A 718 36.86 -9.86 52.92
N ASP A 719 37.64 -8.79 52.70
CA ASP A 719 37.36 -7.74 51.70
C ASP A 719 37.79 -7.98 50.23
N ARG A 720 37.15 -7.22 49.33
CA ARG A 720 37.63 -6.92 47.97
C ARG A 720 38.63 -5.74 47.99
N PRO A 721 39.69 -5.74 47.17
CA PRO A 721 40.47 -4.52 46.91
C PRO A 721 39.82 -3.69 45.80
N THR A 722 39.40 -2.46 46.12
CA THR A 722 38.93 -1.46 45.13
C THR A 722 40.06 -0.48 44.79
N ASN A 723 40.22 -0.12 43.51
CA ASN A 723 41.20 0.88 43.08
C ASN A 723 40.88 2.28 43.63
N ILE A 724 41.90 3.05 44.05
CA ILE A 724 42.03 4.49 43.77
C ILE A 724 43.46 5.02 44.07
N ILE A 725 43.98 5.76 43.09
CA ILE A 725 44.98 6.85 43.07
C ILE A 725 45.83 7.10 44.35
N LEU A 726 47.15 7.22 44.15
CA LEU A 726 48.09 7.87 45.07
C LEU A 726 48.94 8.93 44.30
N LEU A 727 49.41 9.96 45.00
CA LEU A 727 50.02 11.18 44.45
C LEU A 727 51.20 11.64 45.34
N LEU A 728 52.10 12.48 44.80
CA LEU A 728 53.32 13.04 45.43
C LEU A 728 54.50 12.04 45.54
N GLY A 729 55.76 12.45 45.47
CA GLY A 729 56.33 13.81 45.29
C GLY A 729 57.80 13.76 44.82
N ALA A 730 58.41 14.92 44.56
CA ALA A 730 59.74 15.03 43.92
C ALA A 730 60.89 15.38 44.89
N VAL A 731 62.14 15.10 44.48
CA VAL A 731 63.36 15.88 44.83
C VAL A 731 64.52 15.58 43.84
N LEU A 732 65.52 16.47 43.80
CA LEU A 732 66.67 16.58 42.87
C LEU A 732 67.54 15.29 42.77
N VAL A 733 68.34 15.05 41.71
CA VAL A 733 69.65 15.69 41.41
C VAL A 733 70.19 15.38 39.99
N SER A 734 70.43 16.45 39.23
CA SER A 734 71.45 16.75 38.17
C SER A 734 72.13 15.69 37.25
N VAL A 735 72.44 16.19 36.02
CA VAL A 735 73.75 16.08 35.28
C VAL A 735 73.93 15.08 34.09
N LEU A 736 73.95 15.67 32.88
CA LEU A 736 74.81 15.45 31.69
C LEU A 736 74.73 14.22 30.74
N VAL A 737 74.75 14.59 29.43
CA VAL A 737 75.53 14.00 28.31
C VAL A 737 74.99 12.79 27.50
N ARG A 738 74.28 13.15 26.41
CA ARG A 738 74.44 12.72 24.99
C ARG A 738 74.19 11.25 24.54
N PRO A 739 74.00 11.02 23.22
CA PRO A 739 73.41 9.77 22.70
C PRO A 739 74.34 8.91 21.82
N SER A 740 73.95 7.64 21.69
CA SER A 740 74.15 6.72 20.55
C SER A 740 72.94 5.75 20.56
N GLU A 741 72.16 5.53 19.50
CA GLU A 741 72.43 4.93 18.17
C GLU A 741 72.34 3.38 18.12
N ILE A 742 71.71 2.90 17.03
CA ILE A 742 71.99 1.65 16.29
C ILE A 742 71.40 0.31 16.80
N LEU A 743 70.29 -0.06 16.13
CA LEU A 743 69.97 -1.35 15.45
C LEU A 743 69.68 -2.67 16.21
N ILE A 744 68.72 -3.41 15.62
CA ILE A 744 68.54 -4.89 15.57
C ILE A 744 68.09 -5.55 16.90
N PHE A 745 67.09 -6.46 16.93
CA PHE A 745 66.26 -7.05 15.87
C PHE A 745 64.81 -6.53 15.91
#